data_AF-A0A420S7W8-F1
#
_entry.id   AF-A0A420S7W8-F1
#
_cell.length_a   1.000
_cell.length_b   1.000
_cell.length_c   1.000
_cell.angle_alpha   90.00
_cell.angle_beta   90.00
_cell.angle_gamma   90.00
#
_symmetry.space_group_name_H-M   'P 1'
#
loop_
_entity.id
_entity.type
_entity.pdbx_description
1 polymer ?
#
loop_
_entity_poly.entity_id
_entity_poly.type
_entity_poly.pdbx_seq_one_letter_code
_entity_poly.pdbx_strand_id
1 'polypeptide(L)'
;MEETIPHTRIRDNWHGGPKTLEHWDAPTVFGWIFSVLLTFTPLCFIALAITAIRLDNQPHSDYGKTVLQLTVLSPSLYPILFAALVGRFYRVFGRWCLESRGGVNLPVLEQLIGSQNLATAIERIFVIRTNAVIGIIILASWLLSPLGGQSSSRLLQDAKFDLVSNGTVYYADPAYQVSHSRWIDYRHSVGATYAASLLSSSKQKASPRDIWGLPKIPQLSQDRLDNGSYDLYDVKKSDLVSGKASYASLLGIKIQGLVRPNEPTKFNFTISTSYFHVGCDFVDSFDPLRGKLTQNQTNIVDLFYKYPSFSAFNILPQSWFNADGEEDDINSPYQFIYVKQMRGSQLYVVKCATHEIKVETTIHCGPGDPATTCEPRQQRRLSTENQTGTSLFPPSVTRSDLRLKELSYALYAWAQASGDKDGVQPSPSEMYLMKDENPYEFTSQLPWTKEDLAKFPYVFSRRMTTAFNTYWDAGLNPGGHTNVSYSTIPLHNMNGLETGQTYKDSFMNTTMGTRITTIDVYSAQRIWVGLLLFTTMVLQILAICGLIIEILIQGPDVLGFASTLTRDNPFVLLPAGGSHLDGPERARCLKNMRLELVDVRPEDETGYLAVRAVSSAKGQDTSVIEGSVKSRKWVHLNRRRLYE
;
A
#
# COMPACT_ATOMS: atom_id res chain seq x y z
N MET A 1 -60.96 -60.58 -31.23
CA MET A 1 -61.35 -60.56 -29.81
C MET A 1 -60.05 -60.36 -29.05
N GLU A 2 -59.81 -59.12 -28.61
CA GLU A 2 -58.60 -58.67 -27.92
C GLU A 2 -58.51 -59.31 -26.54
N GLU A 3 -57.52 -60.17 -26.30
CA GLU A 3 -57.15 -60.53 -24.93
C GLU A 3 -56.14 -59.50 -24.41
N THR A 4 -56.70 -58.51 -23.73
CA THR A 4 -56.02 -57.57 -22.85
C THR A 4 -55.24 -58.33 -21.78
N ILE A 5 -53.97 -57.94 -21.58
CA ILE A 5 -53.21 -58.26 -20.37
C ILE A 5 -54.10 -57.96 -19.16
N PRO A 6 -54.20 -58.86 -18.16
CA PRO A 6 -55.09 -58.64 -17.03
C PRO A 6 -54.83 -57.29 -16.39
N HIS A 7 -55.91 -56.52 -16.20
CA HIS A 7 -56.01 -55.18 -15.63
C HIS A 7 -55.36 -55.00 -14.23
N THR A 8 -54.63 -55.99 -13.72
CA THR A 8 -54.21 -56.09 -12.31
C THR A 8 -52.82 -55.51 -12.00
N ARG A 9 -52.15 -54.79 -12.92
CA ARG A 9 -50.82 -54.19 -12.63
C ARG A 9 -50.62 -52.71 -12.98
N ILE A 10 -51.55 -52.06 -13.68
CA ILE A 10 -51.48 -50.63 -13.99
C ILE A 10 -52.41 -49.89 -13.03
N ARG A 11 -51.89 -48.89 -12.30
CA ARG A 11 -52.61 -48.16 -11.24
C ARG A 11 -53.80 -47.35 -11.80
N ASP A 12 -54.72 -46.98 -10.91
CA ASP A 12 -56.04 -46.33 -11.13
C ASP A 12 -56.06 -45.02 -11.95
N ASN A 13 -54.92 -44.43 -12.28
CA ASN A 13 -54.82 -43.18 -13.06
C ASN A 13 -54.64 -43.40 -14.58
N TRP A 14 -54.70 -44.65 -15.06
CA TRP A 14 -54.61 -44.95 -16.50
C TRP A 14 -56.00 -44.93 -17.15
N HIS A 15 -56.35 -43.81 -17.78
CA HIS A 15 -57.65 -43.65 -18.44
C HIS A 15 -57.62 -44.17 -19.88
N GLY A 16 -58.67 -44.93 -20.24
CA GLY A 16 -58.79 -45.66 -21.52
C GLY A 16 -59.09 -44.81 -22.77
N GLY A 17 -59.26 -43.49 -22.64
CA GLY A 17 -59.68 -42.60 -23.73
C GLY A 17 -58.86 -41.30 -23.81
N PRO A 18 -58.97 -40.54 -24.91
CA PRO A 18 -58.34 -39.22 -25.05
C PRO A 18 -58.90 -38.25 -24.00
N LYS A 19 -58.02 -37.58 -23.26
CA LYS A 19 -58.35 -36.51 -22.31
C LYS A 19 -57.88 -35.17 -22.86
N THR A 20 -58.58 -34.10 -22.49
CA THR A 20 -58.08 -32.73 -22.65
C THR A 20 -56.83 -32.56 -21.78
N LEU A 21 -55.82 -31.86 -22.30
CA LEU A 21 -54.61 -31.52 -21.54
C LEU A 21 -55.03 -30.63 -20.36
N GLU A 22 -55.04 -31.20 -19.16
CA GLU A 22 -55.41 -30.50 -17.94
C GLU A 22 -54.18 -29.77 -17.39
N HIS A 23 -54.31 -28.47 -17.15
CA HIS A 23 -53.15 -27.60 -16.94
C HIS A 23 -52.73 -27.47 -15.46
N TRP A 24 -53.57 -27.90 -14.53
CA TRP A 24 -53.45 -27.59 -13.09
C TRP A 24 -53.37 -28.83 -12.20
N ASP A 25 -52.35 -29.66 -12.40
CA ASP A 25 -52.01 -30.71 -11.45
C ASP A 25 -51.01 -30.20 -10.38
N ALA A 26 -51.18 -30.64 -9.13
CA ALA A 26 -50.33 -30.27 -8.00
C ALA A 26 -48.79 -30.38 -8.26
N PRO A 27 -48.26 -31.44 -8.90
CA PRO A 27 -46.83 -31.52 -9.26
C PRO A 27 -46.40 -30.43 -10.26
N THR A 28 -47.28 -30.05 -11.19
CA THR A 28 -47.03 -29.00 -12.18
C THR A 28 -46.93 -27.65 -11.48
N VAL A 29 -47.87 -27.33 -10.57
CA VAL A 29 -47.85 -26.10 -9.76
C VAL A 29 -46.59 -26.02 -8.87
N PHE A 30 -46.17 -27.13 -8.27
CA PHE A 30 -44.92 -27.16 -7.50
C PHE A 30 -43.68 -26.88 -8.38
N GLY A 31 -43.65 -27.44 -9.60
CA GLY A 31 -42.64 -27.13 -10.60
C GLY A 31 -42.61 -25.64 -10.96
N TRP A 32 -43.77 -25.01 -11.14
CA TRP A 32 -43.93 -23.58 -11.38
C TRP A 32 -43.37 -22.71 -10.25
N ILE A 33 -43.68 -23.04 -9.00
CA ILE A 33 -43.18 -22.27 -7.84
C ILE A 33 -41.66 -22.34 -7.76
N PHE A 34 -41.09 -23.54 -7.87
CA PHE A 34 -39.64 -23.73 -7.87
C PHE A 34 -38.97 -22.96 -9.01
N SER A 35 -39.63 -22.93 -10.17
CA SER A 35 -39.19 -22.24 -11.36
C SER A 35 -39.14 -20.72 -11.22
N VAL A 36 -40.17 -20.16 -10.59
CA VAL A 36 -40.23 -18.74 -10.26
C VAL A 36 -39.13 -18.37 -9.26
N LEU A 37 -38.97 -19.17 -8.19
CA LEU A 37 -37.92 -18.95 -7.19
C LEU A 37 -36.52 -18.95 -7.82
N LEU A 38 -36.23 -19.93 -8.67
CA LEU A 38 -34.93 -20.04 -9.34
C LEU A 38 -34.64 -18.81 -10.22
N THR A 39 -35.68 -18.24 -10.85
CA THR A 39 -35.58 -17.07 -11.75
C THR A 39 -35.19 -15.78 -11.04
N PHE A 40 -35.45 -15.67 -9.72
CA PHE A 40 -35.02 -14.52 -8.93
C PHE A 40 -33.56 -14.62 -8.46
N THR A 41 -32.95 -15.80 -8.50
CA THR A 41 -31.61 -16.01 -7.93
C THR A 41 -30.50 -15.18 -8.58
N PRO A 42 -30.45 -14.98 -9.91
CA PRO A 42 -29.40 -14.14 -10.52
C PRO A 42 -29.47 -12.68 -10.06
N LEU A 43 -30.64 -12.18 -9.64
CA LEU A 43 -30.78 -10.83 -9.08
C LEU A 43 -29.95 -10.65 -7.80
N CYS A 44 -29.76 -11.70 -7.01
CA CYS A 44 -28.91 -11.65 -5.81
C CYS A 44 -27.44 -11.36 -6.16
N PHE A 45 -26.93 -11.93 -7.26
CA PHE A 45 -25.56 -11.67 -7.73
C PHE A 45 -25.42 -10.29 -8.37
N ILE A 46 -26.47 -9.78 -9.03
CA ILE A 46 -26.52 -8.39 -9.50
C ILE A 46 -26.50 -7.43 -8.30
N ALA A 47 -27.29 -7.71 -7.26
CA ALA A 47 -27.28 -6.93 -6.03
C ALA A 47 -25.89 -6.95 -5.36
N LEU A 48 -25.23 -8.12 -5.30
CA LEU A 48 -23.85 -8.24 -4.80
C LEU A 48 -22.85 -7.40 -5.60
N ALA A 49 -22.97 -7.35 -6.93
CA ALA A 49 -22.13 -6.50 -7.76
C ALA A 49 -22.37 -5.01 -7.47
N ILE A 50 -23.64 -4.59 -7.31
CA ILE A 50 -24.00 -3.21 -7.00
C ILE A 50 -23.49 -2.80 -5.61
N THR A 51 -23.61 -3.67 -4.60
CA THR A 51 -23.11 -3.37 -3.25
C THR A 51 -21.59 -3.29 -3.24
N ALA A 52 -20.88 -4.12 -4.01
CA ALA A 52 -19.44 -4.01 -4.18
C ALA A 52 -19.03 -2.66 -4.81
N ILE A 53 -19.76 -2.18 -5.83
CA ILE A 53 -19.53 -0.84 -6.42
C ILE A 53 -19.75 0.27 -5.39
N ARG A 54 -20.80 0.17 -4.56
CA ARG A 54 -21.09 1.18 -3.53
C ARG A 54 -20.05 1.23 -2.42
N LEU A 55 -19.36 0.12 -2.16
CA LEU A 55 -18.27 0.03 -1.20
C LEU A 55 -16.94 0.54 -1.77
N ASP A 56 -16.84 0.85 -3.06
CA ASP A 56 -15.60 1.34 -3.67
C ASP A 56 -15.12 2.65 -3.01
N ASN A 57 -13.87 2.67 -2.56
CA ASN A 57 -13.22 3.75 -1.82
C ASN A 57 -13.89 4.11 -0.49
N GLN A 58 -14.69 3.21 0.09
CA GLN A 58 -15.26 3.40 1.42
C GLN A 58 -14.32 2.80 2.49
N PRO A 59 -14.25 3.41 3.70
CA PRO A 59 -13.49 2.85 4.80
C PRO A 59 -14.09 1.51 5.26
N HIS A 60 -13.27 0.72 5.95
CA HIS A 60 -13.72 -0.56 6.51
C HIS A 60 -14.94 -0.36 7.43
N SER A 61 -15.99 -1.13 7.15
CA SER A 61 -17.25 -1.12 7.90
C SER A 61 -17.71 -2.55 8.15
N ASP A 62 -18.51 -2.78 9.18
CA ASP A 62 -19.01 -4.13 9.47
C ASP A 62 -19.91 -4.65 8.34
N TYR A 63 -20.66 -3.77 7.68
CA TYR A 63 -21.40 -4.08 6.46
C TYR A 63 -20.47 -4.54 5.33
N GLY A 64 -19.36 -3.84 5.09
CA GLY A 64 -18.37 -4.20 4.09
C GLY A 64 -17.73 -5.57 4.33
N LYS A 65 -17.46 -5.93 5.60
CA LYS A 65 -16.95 -7.26 5.97
C LYS A 65 -17.95 -8.37 5.61
N THR A 66 -19.24 -8.16 5.85
CA THR A 66 -20.28 -9.13 5.46
C THR A 66 -20.33 -9.29 3.94
N VAL A 67 -20.26 -8.19 3.19
CA VAL A 67 -20.23 -8.26 1.72
C VAL A 67 -18.98 -9.01 1.23
N LEU A 68 -17.81 -8.73 1.82
CA LEU A 68 -16.58 -9.45 1.51
C LEU A 68 -16.71 -10.96 1.76
N GLN A 69 -17.30 -11.38 2.88
CA GLN A 69 -17.57 -12.80 3.15
C GLN A 69 -18.51 -13.44 2.09
N LEU A 70 -19.52 -12.71 1.63
CA LEU A 70 -20.41 -13.18 0.57
C LEU A 70 -19.68 -13.38 -0.77
N THR A 71 -18.72 -12.51 -1.10
CA THR A 71 -17.89 -12.70 -2.32
C THR A 71 -17.09 -14.00 -2.27
N VAL A 72 -16.59 -14.38 -1.08
CA VAL A 72 -15.82 -15.62 -0.89
C VAL A 72 -16.67 -16.89 -1.09
N LEU A 73 -17.95 -16.86 -0.70
CA LEU A 73 -18.87 -18.00 -0.87
C LEU A 73 -19.42 -18.12 -2.32
N SER A 74 -19.44 -17.01 -3.04
CA SER A 74 -20.11 -16.89 -4.35
C SER A 74 -19.62 -17.87 -5.44
N PRO A 75 -18.31 -18.21 -5.57
CA PRO A 75 -17.84 -19.20 -6.55
C PRO A 75 -18.41 -20.61 -6.37
N SER A 76 -18.88 -20.95 -5.18
CA SER A 76 -19.51 -22.26 -4.91
C SER A 76 -20.99 -22.24 -5.30
N LEU A 77 -21.69 -21.15 -4.99
CA LEU A 77 -23.12 -21.01 -5.26
C LEU A 77 -23.41 -20.76 -6.74
N TYR A 78 -22.61 -19.92 -7.39
CA TYR A 78 -22.86 -19.48 -8.76
C TYR A 78 -22.93 -20.62 -9.77
N PRO A 79 -21.96 -21.56 -9.85
CA PRO A 79 -22.00 -22.65 -10.83
C PRO A 79 -23.17 -23.62 -10.62
N ILE A 80 -23.55 -23.88 -9.36
CA ILE A 80 -24.68 -24.75 -9.01
C ILE A 80 -25.98 -24.15 -9.55
N LEU A 81 -26.21 -22.87 -9.27
CA LEU A 81 -27.41 -22.15 -9.71
C LEU A 81 -27.42 -21.95 -11.22
N PHE A 82 -26.27 -21.66 -11.81
CA PHE A 82 -26.10 -21.56 -13.26
C PHE A 82 -26.51 -22.86 -13.95
N ALA A 83 -26.00 -24.00 -13.47
CA ALA A 83 -26.30 -25.30 -14.06
C ALA A 83 -27.79 -25.64 -13.98
N ALA A 84 -28.43 -25.34 -12.84
CA ALA A 84 -29.86 -25.56 -12.66
C ALA A 84 -30.71 -24.73 -13.64
N LEU A 85 -30.36 -23.46 -13.86
CA LEU A 85 -31.10 -22.55 -14.75
C LEU A 85 -30.88 -22.87 -16.23
N VAL A 86 -29.62 -23.02 -16.65
CA VAL A 86 -29.28 -23.24 -18.06
C VAL A 86 -29.69 -24.64 -18.53
N GLY A 87 -29.48 -25.67 -17.70
CA GLY A 87 -29.95 -27.02 -18.02
C GLY A 87 -31.47 -27.09 -18.16
N ARG A 88 -32.21 -26.38 -17.29
CA ARG A 88 -33.67 -26.26 -17.41
C ARG A 88 -34.10 -25.47 -18.64
N PHE A 89 -33.45 -24.35 -18.95
CA PHE A 89 -33.72 -23.57 -20.16
C PHE A 89 -33.61 -24.44 -21.41
N TYR A 90 -32.51 -25.18 -21.60
CA TYR A 90 -32.34 -26.02 -22.79
C TYR A 90 -33.38 -27.13 -22.90
N ARG A 91 -33.78 -27.72 -21.78
CA ARG A 91 -34.82 -28.74 -21.75
C ARG A 91 -36.18 -28.18 -22.18
N VAL A 92 -36.57 -27.04 -21.62
CA VAL A 92 -37.83 -26.35 -21.93
C VAL A 92 -37.83 -25.83 -23.37
N PHE A 93 -36.73 -25.24 -23.82
CA PHE A 93 -36.56 -24.78 -25.20
C PHE A 93 -36.67 -25.93 -26.21
N GLY A 94 -36.08 -27.09 -25.91
CA GLY A 94 -36.23 -28.29 -26.75
C GLY A 94 -37.68 -28.77 -26.87
N ARG A 95 -38.45 -28.75 -25.77
CA ARG A 95 -39.89 -29.07 -25.78
C ARG A 95 -40.68 -28.10 -26.65
N TRP A 96 -40.45 -26.81 -26.50
CA TRP A 96 -41.14 -25.80 -27.28
C TRP A 96 -40.84 -25.88 -28.79
N CYS A 97 -39.59 -26.18 -29.15
CA CYS A 97 -39.22 -26.44 -30.55
C CYS A 97 -39.97 -27.64 -31.14
N LEU A 98 -40.31 -28.65 -30.33
CA LEU A 98 -41.08 -29.82 -30.77
C LEU A 98 -42.58 -29.52 -30.94
N GLU A 99 -43.14 -28.61 -30.15
CA GLU A 99 -44.55 -28.17 -30.28
C GLU A 99 -44.76 -27.12 -31.38
N SER A 100 -43.69 -26.45 -31.80
CA SER A 100 -43.75 -25.40 -32.81
C SER A 100 -44.23 -25.95 -34.16
N ARG A 101 -45.06 -25.17 -34.88
CA ARG A 101 -45.75 -25.60 -36.12
C ARG A 101 -44.82 -26.12 -37.23
N GLY A 102 -43.54 -25.75 -37.24
CA GLY A 102 -42.54 -26.21 -38.20
C GLY A 102 -41.73 -27.44 -37.78
N GLY A 103 -41.94 -27.94 -36.56
CA GLY A 103 -41.12 -28.99 -35.96
C GLY A 103 -39.65 -28.59 -35.76
N VAL A 104 -38.81 -29.56 -35.40
CA VAL A 104 -37.37 -29.38 -35.20
C VAL A 104 -36.60 -30.57 -35.75
N ASN A 105 -35.42 -30.31 -36.33
CA ASN A 105 -34.52 -31.37 -36.77
C ASN A 105 -34.09 -32.22 -35.58
N LEU A 106 -34.22 -33.55 -35.69
CA LEU A 106 -33.89 -34.49 -34.62
C LEU A 106 -32.47 -34.28 -34.03
N PRO A 107 -31.40 -34.04 -34.81
CA PRO A 107 -30.08 -33.79 -34.24
C PRO A 107 -30.01 -32.52 -33.38
N VAL A 108 -30.76 -31.47 -33.74
CA VAL A 108 -30.84 -30.23 -32.94
C VAL A 108 -31.53 -30.50 -31.61
N LEU A 109 -32.63 -31.25 -31.65
CA LEU A 109 -33.39 -31.61 -30.47
C LEU A 109 -32.57 -32.48 -29.50
N GLU A 110 -31.86 -33.49 -30.03
CA GLU A 110 -30.97 -34.35 -29.24
C GLU A 110 -29.82 -33.55 -28.62
N GLN A 111 -29.31 -32.54 -29.33
CA GLN A 111 -28.26 -31.67 -28.83
C GLN A 111 -28.76 -30.75 -27.70
N LEU A 112 -29.98 -30.20 -27.81
CA LEU A 112 -30.59 -29.37 -26.77
C LEU A 112 -30.91 -30.19 -25.50
N ILE A 113 -31.61 -31.32 -25.65
CA ILE A 113 -32.00 -32.16 -24.51
C ILE A 113 -30.78 -32.81 -23.86
N GLY A 114 -29.78 -33.19 -24.65
CA GLY A 114 -28.56 -33.84 -24.17
C GLY A 114 -27.59 -32.91 -23.45
N SER A 115 -27.71 -31.58 -23.59
CA SER A 115 -26.77 -30.59 -23.07
C SER A 115 -27.18 -29.99 -21.71
N GLN A 116 -27.65 -30.84 -20.79
CA GLN A 116 -28.12 -30.42 -19.45
C GLN A 116 -26.99 -30.09 -18.45
N ASN A 117 -25.76 -30.46 -18.76
CA ASN A 117 -24.57 -30.06 -18.01
C ASN A 117 -23.40 -29.84 -18.97
N LEU A 118 -22.32 -29.23 -18.47
CA LEU A 118 -21.13 -28.91 -19.27
C LEU A 118 -20.50 -30.17 -19.90
N ALA A 119 -20.40 -31.28 -19.15
CA ALA A 119 -19.77 -32.50 -19.64
C ALA A 119 -20.55 -33.11 -20.81
N THR A 120 -21.87 -33.23 -20.67
CA THR A 120 -22.72 -33.75 -21.74
C THR A 120 -22.81 -32.78 -22.91
N ALA A 121 -22.77 -31.47 -22.68
CA ALA A 121 -22.69 -30.48 -23.75
C ALA A 121 -21.43 -30.64 -24.61
N ILE A 122 -20.27 -30.89 -23.98
CA ILE A 122 -19.01 -31.18 -24.70
C ILE A 122 -19.14 -32.49 -25.48
N GLU A 123 -19.64 -33.55 -24.84
CA GLU A 123 -19.81 -34.87 -25.47
C GLU A 123 -20.69 -34.78 -26.73
N ARG A 124 -21.82 -34.07 -26.66
CA ARG A 124 -22.79 -33.97 -27.76
C ARG A 124 -22.24 -33.25 -29.00
N ILE A 125 -21.28 -32.34 -28.85
CA ILE A 125 -20.59 -31.71 -30.00
C ILE A 125 -19.88 -32.75 -30.85
N PHE A 126 -19.19 -33.70 -30.22
CA PHE A 126 -18.38 -34.72 -30.90
C PHE A 126 -19.19 -35.93 -31.39
N VAL A 127 -20.28 -36.27 -30.71
CA VAL A 127 -21.11 -37.45 -31.02
C VAL A 127 -22.13 -37.19 -32.12
N ILE A 128 -22.87 -36.06 -32.07
CA ILE A 128 -23.99 -35.79 -32.99
C ILE A 128 -23.50 -35.31 -34.37
N ARG A 129 -22.29 -34.70 -34.45
CA ARG A 129 -21.49 -34.29 -35.65
C ARG A 129 -22.19 -33.53 -36.79
N THR A 130 -23.48 -33.21 -36.68
CA THR A 130 -24.29 -32.69 -37.79
C THR A 130 -24.52 -31.18 -37.68
N ASN A 131 -24.54 -30.59 -36.47
CA ASN A 131 -24.74 -29.15 -36.24
C ASN A 131 -23.73 -28.56 -35.23
N ALA A 132 -22.49 -28.33 -35.67
CA ALA A 132 -21.42 -27.81 -34.81
C ALA A 132 -21.71 -26.41 -34.24
N VAL A 133 -22.41 -25.54 -35.00
CA VAL A 133 -22.70 -24.15 -34.60
C VAL A 133 -23.53 -24.09 -33.32
N ILE A 134 -24.61 -24.89 -33.24
CA ILE A 134 -25.49 -24.94 -32.05
C ILE A 134 -24.71 -25.47 -30.86
N GLY A 135 -23.85 -26.46 -31.08
CA GLY A 135 -22.96 -26.99 -30.06
C GLY A 135 -21.98 -25.96 -29.51
N ILE A 136 -21.38 -25.14 -30.37
CA ILE A 136 -20.50 -24.05 -29.97
C ILE A 136 -21.27 -22.99 -29.16
N ILE A 137 -22.49 -22.65 -29.55
CA ILE A 137 -23.35 -21.69 -28.79
C ILE A 137 -23.66 -22.25 -27.40
N ILE A 138 -24.05 -23.52 -27.32
CA ILE A 138 -24.32 -24.19 -26.04
C ILE A 138 -23.06 -24.19 -25.17
N LEU A 139 -21.91 -24.58 -25.72
CA LEU A 139 -20.65 -24.59 -24.99
C LEU A 139 -20.25 -23.20 -24.50
N ALA A 140 -20.36 -22.19 -25.36
CA ALA A 140 -20.09 -20.80 -25.01
C ALA A 140 -20.98 -20.32 -23.86
N SER A 141 -22.26 -20.72 -23.84
CA SER A 141 -23.14 -20.45 -22.71
C SER A 141 -22.62 -21.12 -21.42
N TRP A 142 -22.20 -22.39 -21.48
CA TRP A 142 -21.70 -23.10 -20.30
C TRP A 142 -20.38 -22.54 -19.76
N LEU A 143 -19.54 -21.94 -20.60
CA LEU A 143 -18.31 -21.24 -20.18
C LEU A 143 -18.58 -19.98 -19.34
N LEU A 144 -19.80 -19.43 -19.37
CA LEU A 144 -20.18 -18.31 -18.51
C LEU A 144 -20.30 -18.74 -17.03
N SER A 145 -20.43 -20.04 -16.75
CA SER A 145 -20.48 -20.58 -15.37
C SER A 145 -19.17 -20.36 -14.60
N PRO A 146 -18.01 -20.88 -15.05
CA PRO A 146 -16.74 -20.63 -14.36
C PRO A 146 -16.36 -19.15 -14.38
N LEU A 147 -16.69 -18.41 -15.45
CA LEU A 147 -16.41 -16.98 -15.56
C LEU A 147 -17.15 -16.17 -14.50
N GLY A 148 -18.46 -16.38 -14.37
CA GLY A 148 -19.29 -15.73 -13.36
C GLY A 148 -18.87 -16.11 -11.93
N GLY A 149 -18.64 -17.41 -11.68
CA GLY A 149 -18.16 -17.89 -10.38
C GLY A 149 -16.84 -17.24 -9.95
N GLN A 150 -15.84 -17.23 -10.83
CA GLN A 150 -14.54 -16.59 -10.53
C GLN A 150 -14.62 -15.07 -10.41
N SER A 151 -15.48 -14.43 -11.21
CA SER A 151 -15.67 -12.98 -11.10
C SER A 151 -16.30 -12.56 -9.77
N SER A 152 -17.19 -13.38 -9.21
CA SER A 152 -17.88 -13.08 -7.96
C SER A 152 -16.99 -13.06 -6.71
N SER A 153 -15.87 -13.80 -6.68
CA SER A 153 -14.92 -13.76 -5.56
C SER A 153 -13.91 -12.63 -5.63
N ARG A 154 -13.81 -11.94 -6.78
CA ARG A 154 -12.81 -10.90 -7.02
C ARG A 154 -13.43 -9.51 -7.08
N LEU A 155 -14.68 -9.37 -6.61
CA LEU A 155 -15.41 -8.10 -6.65
C LEU A 155 -14.78 -7.04 -5.75
N LEU A 156 -14.39 -7.41 -4.53
CA LEU A 156 -13.93 -6.48 -3.49
C LEU A 156 -12.57 -6.93 -2.94
N GLN A 157 -11.66 -5.98 -2.70
CA GLN A 157 -10.37 -6.22 -2.07
C GLN A 157 -10.03 -5.09 -1.11
N ASP A 158 -9.14 -5.38 -0.15
CA ASP A 158 -8.58 -4.36 0.72
C ASP A 158 -7.51 -3.57 -0.06
N ALA A 159 -7.61 -2.24 0.00
CA ALA A 159 -6.69 -1.31 -0.63
C ALA A 159 -6.27 -0.22 0.36
N LYS A 160 -5.13 0.40 0.08
CA LYS A 160 -4.63 1.54 0.86
C LYS A 160 -4.88 2.83 0.12
N PHE A 161 -5.43 3.81 0.81
CA PHE A 161 -5.69 5.13 0.26
C PHE A 161 -4.94 6.19 1.07
N ASP A 162 -4.22 7.06 0.38
CA ASP A 162 -3.44 8.14 0.99
C ASP A 162 -4.28 9.42 1.04
N LEU A 163 -4.71 9.80 2.25
CA LEU A 163 -5.39 11.06 2.50
C LEU A 163 -4.38 12.19 2.68
N VAL A 164 -4.37 13.14 1.76
CA VAL A 164 -3.50 14.33 1.83
C VAL A 164 -4.26 15.47 2.52
N SER A 165 -3.66 16.01 3.57
CA SER A 165 -4.17 17.15 4.34
C SER A 165 -3.05 18.12 4.65
N ASN A 166 -3.36 19.39 4.89
CA ASN A 166 -2.36 20.36 5.34
C ASN A 166 -2.25 20.33 6.87
N GLY A 167 -1.04 20.56 7.40
CA GLY A 167 -0.77 20.66 8.82
C GLY A 167 0.23 21.76 9.12
N THR A 168 0.04 22.49 10.22
CA THR A 168 0.98 23.52 10.67
C THR A 168 2.11 22.88 11.46
N VAL A 169 3.34 23.14 11.04
CA VAL A 169 4.56 22.65 11.68
C VAL A 169 5.29 23.83 12.31
N TYR A 170 5.74 23.64 13.54
CA TYR A 170 6.49 24.62 14.32
C TYR A 170 7.95 24.17 14.38
N TYR A 171 8.89 25.07 14.16
CA TYR A 171 10.32 24.75 14.19
C TYR A 171 11.12 25.86 14.87
N ALA A 172 12.21 25.50 15.55
CA ALA A 172 13.07 26.47 16.21
C ALA A 172 13.74 27.40 15.18
N ASP A 173 13.69 28.70 15.47
CA ASP A 173 14.21 29.75 14.59
C ASP A 173 15.53 30.30 15.15
N PRO A 174 16.64 30.25 14.38
CA PRO A 174 17.93 30.79 14.81
C PRO A 174 17.91 32.28 15.20
N ALA A 175 16.91 33.05 14.77
CA ALA A 175 16.78 34.46 15.11
C ALA A 175 16.39 34.74 16.57
N TYR A 176 16.19 33.71 17.39
CA TYR A 176 15.75 33.89 18.78
C TYR A 176 16.74 33.30 19.78
N GLN A 177 18.03 33.38 19.43
CA GLN A 177 19.13 33.12 20.35
C GLN A 177 18.94 33.83 21.69
N VAL A 178 19.28 33.14 22.77
CA VAL A 178 19.32 33.72 24.11
C VAL A 178 20.34 34.88 24.09
N SER A 179 20.00 36.04 24.67
CA SER A 179 20.90 37.22 24.68
C SER A 179 22.10 37.05 25.63
N HIS A 180 23.20 37.75 25.33
CA HIS A 180 24.48 37.85 26.02
C HIS A 180 24.39 37.76 27.55
N SER A 181 23.48 38.52 28.17
CA SER A 181 23.38 38.57 29.63
C SER A 181 23.03 37.23 30.29
N ARG A 182 22.52 36.27 29.52
CA ARG A 182 22.07 34.96 29.99
C ARG A 182 22.96 33.79 29.57
N TRP A 183 23.91 33.99 28.65
CA TRP A 183 24.85 32.92 28.26
C TRP A 183 25.70 32.43 29.45
N ILE A 184 26.03 33.32 30.38
CA ILE A 184 26.76 32.96 31.60
C ILE A 184 25.94 32.00 32.47
N ASP A 185 24.63 32.23 32.60
CA ASP A 185 23.74 31.39 33.42
C ASP A 185 23.54 30.00 32.78
N TYR A 186 23.52 29.94 31.45
CA TYR A 186 23.28 28.70 30.70
C TYR A 186 24.54 28.02 30.18
N ARG A 187 25.73 28.56 30.45
CA ARG A 187 27.02 28.02 29.93
C ARG A 187 27.20 26.53 30.21
N HIS A 188 26.69 26.06 31.35
CA HIS A 188 26.80 24.66 31.75
C HIS A 188 25.87 23.75 30.96
N SER A 189 24.62 24.16 30.71
CA SER A 189 23.68 23.34 29.93
C SER A 189 24.01 23.37 28.44
N VAL A 190 24.41 24.53 27.90
CA VAL A 190 24.94 24.69 26.54
C VAL A 190 26.20 23.85 26.36
N GLY A 191 27.16 23.98 27.28
CA GLY A 191 28.40 23.20 27.27
C GLY A 191 28.16 21.69 27.36
N ALA A 192 27.26 21.25 28.24
CA ALA A 192 26.90 19.83 28.36
C ALA A 192 26.26 19.28 27.07
N THR A 193 25.38 20.05 26.43
CA THR A 193 24.71 19.66 25.18
C THR A 193 25.71 19.56 24.02
N TYR A 194 26.63 20.53 23.94
CA TYR A 194 27.73 20.53 22.98
C TYR A 194 28.69 19.35 23.21
N ALA A 195 29.15 19.14 24.44
CA ALA A 195 30.03 18.05 24.85
C ALA A 195 29.41 16.68 24.53
N ALA A 196 28.12 16.48 24.86
CA ALA A 196 27.40 15.24 24.54
C ALA A 196 27.32 14.98 23.02
N SER A 197 27.15 16.03 22.22
CA SER A 197 27.15 15.93 20.76
C SER A 197 28.52 15.53 20.21
N LEU A 198 29.60 16.09 20.75
CA LEU A 198 30.98 15.71 20.40
C LEU A 198 31.32 14.27 20.81
N LEU A 199 30.81 13.82 21.96
CA LEU A 199 31.00 12.48 22.51
C LEU A 199 30.27 11.40 21.71
N SER A 200 29.29 11.78 20.89
CA SER A 200 28.55 10.83 20.06
C SER A 200 29.45 10.07 19.07
N SER A 201 29.06 8.83 18.72
CA SER A 201 29.82 8.00 17.80
C SER A 201 29.92 8.62 16.40
N SER A 202 30.94 8.27 15.62
CA SER A 202 31.08 8.72 14.22
C SER A 202 29.83 8.44 13.37
N LYS A 203 29.22 7.26 13.56
CA LYS A 203 27.94 6.90 12.90
C LYS A 203 26.80 7.83 13.28
N GLN A 204 26.75 8.29 14.53
CA GLN A 204 25.75 9.22 15.02
C GLN A 204 26.00 10.66 14.55
N LYS A 205 27.25 11.10 14.47
CA LYS A 205 27.64 12.37 13.85
C LYS A 205 27.26 12.44 12.37
N ALA A 206 27.35 11.31 11.67
CA ALA A 206 26.93 11.16 10.26
C ALA A 206 25.42 10.90 10.06
N SER A 207 24.69 10.52 11.11
CA SER A 207 23.24 10.29 11.08
C SER A 207 22.47 11.55 10.65
N PRO A 208 21.32 11.46 9.96
CA PRO A 208 20.46 12.62 9.64
C PRO A 208 19.83 13.28 10.87
N ARG A 209 20.00 12.68 12.05
CA ARG A 209 19.44 13.15 13.31
C ARG A 209 20.51 13.23 14.38
N ASP A 210 20.29 14.06 15.37
CA ASP A 210 21.12 14.15 16.56
C ASP A 210 20.83 13.02 17.56
N ILE A 211 21.51 13.04 18.71
CA ILE A 211 21.35 12.01 19.75
C ILE A 211 19.98 12.04 20.45
N TRP A 212 19.21 13.11 20.29
CA TRP A 212 17.84 13.24 20.82
C TRP A 212 16.77 12.98 19.75
N GLY A 213 17.19 12.58 18.54
CA GLY A 213 16.30 12.23 17.45
C GLY A 213 15.75 13.43 16.67
N LEU A 214 16.31 14.63 16.83
CA LEU A 214 15.97 15.82 16.04
C LEU A 214 16.71 15.83 14.70
N PRO A 215 16.07 16.22 13.58
CA PRO A 215 16.73 16.23 12.27
C PRO A 215 17.77 17.35 12.16
N LYS A 216 18.94 17.02 11.61
CA LYS A 216 20.05 17.94 11.39
C LYS A 216 20.03 18.54 10.00
N ILE A 217 20.56 19.75 9.88
CA ILE A 217 20.63 20.48 8.61
C ILE A 217 21.98 20.20 7.94
N PRO A 218 22.00 19.71 6.69
CA PRO A 218 23.24 19.53 5.95
C PRO A 218 23.93 20.88 5.68
N GLN A 219 25.27 20.86 5.70
CA GLN A 219 26.06 22.00 5.25
C GLN A 219 26.07 22.06 3.72
N LEU A 220 26.10 23.26 3.16
CA LEU A 220 26.31 23.46 1.72
C LEU A 220 27.76 23.07 1.37
N SER A 221 27.96 22.39 0.24
CA SER A 221 29.30 22.07 -0.26
C SER A 221 30.03 23.32 -0.77
N GLN A 222 31.36 23.36 -0.65
CA GLN A 222 32.17 24.49 -1.09
C GLN A 222 31.91 24.86 -2.56
N ASP A 223 31.85 23.88 -3.47
CA ASP A 223 31.54 24.10 -4.89
C ASP A 223 30.23 24.88 -5.12
N ARG A 224 29.25 24.71 -4.23
CA ARG A 224 27.94 25.38 -4.32
C ARG A 224 27.99 26.79 -3.75
N LEU A 225 28.86 27.03 -2.77
CA LEU A 225 29.15 28.37 -2.28
C LEU A 225 29.86 29.19 -3.36
N ASP A 226 30.87 28.59 -4.00
CA ASP A 226 31.70 29.22 -5.02
C ASP A 226 30.88 29.52 -6.30
N ASN A 227 30.04 28.57 -6.74
CA ASN A 227 29.18 28.76 -7.90
C ASN A 227 27.98 29.70 -7.64
N GLY A 228 27.66 30.02 -6.38
CA GLY A 228 26.53 30.87 -6.02
C GLY A 228 25.15 30.32 -6.44
N SER A 229 25.01 29.01 -6.69
CA SER A 229 23.74 28.42 -7.16
C SER A 229 22.67 28.42 -6.06
N TYR A 230 21.47 28.87 -6.44
CA TYR A 230 20.25 28.86 -5.61
C TYR A 230 19.33 27.67 -5.93
N ASP A 231 19.80 26.70 -6.72
CA ASP A 231 18.99 25.60 -7.21
C ASP A 231 18.65 24.59 -6.10
N LEU A 232 17.46 24.01 -6.18
CA LEU A 232 17.05 22.90 -5.33
C LEU A 232 17.82 21.64 -5.69
N TYR A 233 18.36 20.97 -4.68
CA TYR A 233 19.11 19.72 -4.87
C TYR A 233 18.76 18.68 -3.83
N ASP A 234 18.95 17.41 -4.22
CA ASP A 234 18.76 16.28 -3.33
C ASP A 234 19.95 16.09 -2.40
N VAL A 235 19.66 15.93 -1.11
CA VAL A 235 20.65 15.66 -0.07
C VAL A 235 21.13 14.22 -0.19
N LYS A 236 22.38 14.03 -0.63
CA LYS A 236 22.98 12.70 -0.81
C LYS A 236 23.36 12.08 0.54
N LYS A 237 22.52 11.19 1.04
CA LYS A 237 22.75 10.44 2.29
C LYS A 237 24.06 9.64 2.28
N SER A 238 24.47 9.12 1.13
CA SER A 238 25.75 8.41 0.97
C SER A 238 26.96 9.30 1.29
N ASP A 239 26.89 10.58 0.94
CA ASP A 239 28.00 11.51 1.10
C ASP A 239 28.13 11.94 2.57
N LEU A 240 27.00 12.03 3.28
CA LEU A 240 26.95 12.27 4.73
C LEU A 240 27.49 11.06 5.52
N VAL A 241 27.09 9.85 5.15
CA VAL A 241 27.57 8.61 5.80
C VAL A 241 29.05 8.34 5.54
N SER A 242 29.55 8.69 4.35
CA SER A 242 30.97 8.54 3.99
C SER A 242 31.87 9.67 4.51
N GLY A 243 31.31 10.71 5.14
CA GLY A 243 32.06 11.86 5.64
C GLY A 243 32.55 12.84 4.56
N LYS A 244 32.10 12.66 3.31
CA LYS A 244 32.32 13.63 2.21
C LYS A 244 31.55 14.92 2.44
N ALA A 245 30.32 14.80 2.92
CA ALA A 245 29.48 15.91 3.39
C ALA A 245 29.38 15.89 4.92
N SER A 246 28.98 17.03 5.50
CA SER A 246 28.80 17.18 6.94
C SER A 246 27.54 17.98 7.23
N TYR A 247 27.06 17.94 8.47
CA TYR A 247 25.96 18.78 8.91
C TYR A 247 26.47 20.14 9.35
N ALA A 248 25.66 21.18 9.17
CA ALA A 248 25.94 22.52 9.66
C ALA A 248 26.13 22.52 11.18
N SER A 249 25.45 21.61 11.89
CA SER A 249 25.49 21.43 13.34
C SER A 249 25.32 19.95 13.68
N LEU A 250 25.92 19.48 14.78
CA LEU A 250 25.66 18.14 15.32
C LEU A 250 24.33 18.08 16.10
N LEU A 251 23.74 19.24 16.40
CA LEU A 251 22.39 19.35 16.97
C LEU A 251 21.35 19.42 15.88
N GLY A 252 20.21 18.79 16.13
CA GLY A 252 19.06 18.86 15.27
C GLY A 252 18.19 20.06 15.59
N ILE A 253 17.32 20.41 14.66
CA ILE A 253 16.35 21.49 14.86
C ILE A 253 15.12 20.93 15.54
N LYS A 254 14.68 21.62 16.59
CA LYS A 254 13.47 21.24 17.33
C LYS A 254 12.24 21.46 16.45
N ILE A 255 11.42 20.44 16.30
CA ILE A 255 10.20 20.46 15.48
C ILE A 255 9.01 19.99 16.33
N GLN A 256 7.87 20.66 16.17
CA GLN A 256 6.63 20.47 16.90
C GLN A 256 5.41 20.56 15.97
N GLY A 257 4.24 20.13 16.44
CA GLY A 257 3.00 20.12 15.65
C GLY A 257 2.81 18.93 14.70
N LEU A 258 3.67 17.90 14.78
CA LEU A 258 3.50 16.65 14.02
C LEU A 258 2.51 15.71 14.74
N VAL A 259 1.25 16.14 14.80
CA VAL A 259 0.17 15.38 15.44
C VAL A 259 -0.16 14.16 14.60
N ARG A 260 0.16 12.98 15.14
CA ARG A 260 -0.15 11.69 14.52
C ARG A 260 -1.54 11.24 14.95
N PRO A 261 -2.42 10.90 13.99
CA PRO A 261 -3.58 10.08 14.28
C PRO A 261 -3.13 8.61 14.49
N ASN A 262 -4.08 7.70 14.75
CA ASN A 262 -3.76 6.29 15.01
C ASN A 262 -3.24 5.56 13.76
N GLU A 263 -3.47 6.10 12.57
CA GLU A 263 -3.08 5.53 11.30
C GLU A 263 -1.64 5.94 10.86
N PRO A 264 -0.96 5.13 10.04
CA PRO A 264 0.37 5.45 9.51
C PRO A 264 0.37 6.80 8.78
N THR A 265 1.18 7.74 9.26
CA THR A 265 1.15 9.12 8.78
C THR A 265 2.55 9.61 8.42
N LYS A 266 2.68 10.22 7.24
CA LYS A 266 3.90 10.87 6.74
C LYS A 266 3.71 12.39 6.74
N PHE A 267 4.78 13.12 6.99
CA PHE A 267 4.81 14.58 6.95
C PHE A 267 5.90 15.06 6.00
N ASN A 268 5.56 15.99 5.11
CA ASN A 268 6.53 16.72 4.29
C ASN A 268 6.34 18.21 4.55
N PHE A 269 7.42 18.91 4.83
CA PHE A 269 7.38 20.35 5.04
C PHE A 269 8.75 20.96 4.76
N THR A 270 8.77 22.25 4.46
CA THR A 270 10.00 23.02 4.26
C THR A 270 10.23 23.95 5.44
N ILE A 271 11.45 23.96 5.95
CA ILE A 271 11.89 24.90 6.99
C ILE A 271 12.97 25.81 6.44
N SER A 272 12.95 27.07 6.86
CA SER A 272 13.99 28.06 6.54
C SER A 272 14.89 28.24 7.75
N THR A 273 16.20 28.05 7.58
CA THR A 273 17.16 28.12 8.68
C THR A 273 18.43 28.83 8.23
N SER A 274 19.21 29.31 9.20
CA SER A 274 20.52 29.91 8.95
C SER A 274 21.58 29.35 9.88
N TYR A 275 22.83 29.35 9.41
CA TYR A 275 24.00 28.91 10.17
C TYR A 275 25.25 29.69 9.76
N PHE A 276 26.26 29.71 10.61
CA PHE A 276 27.56 30.33 10.32
C PHE A 276 28.41 29.41 9.45
N HIS A 277 28.82 29.87 8.29
CA HIS A 277 29.93 29.27 7.55
C HIS A 277 31.25 29.88 8.00
N VAL A 278 32.16 29.04 8.48
CA VAL A 278 33.47 29.45 9.01
C VAL A 278 34.56 28.99 8.04
N GLY A 279 35.18 29.93 7.33
CA GLY A 279 36.37 29.67 6.50
C GLY A 279 37.64 30.01 7.27
N CYS A 280 38.58 29.08 7.37
CA CYS A 280 39.79 29.22 8.18
C CYS A 280 41.05 28.96 7.37
N ASP A 281 42.05 29.83 7.53
CA ASP A 281 43.36 29.72 6.90
C ASP A 281 44.46 29.73 7.96
N PHE A 282 45.47 28.87 7.76
CA PHE A 282 46.67 28.88 8.59
C PHE A 282 47.50 30.13 8.31
N VAL A 283 47.88 30.86 9.35
CA VAL A 283 48.59 32.13 9.24
C VAL A 283 50.06 31.97 9.60
N ASP A 284 50.34 31.49 10.81
CA ASP A 284 51.70 31.50 11.35
C ASP A 284 51.91 30.44 12.44
N SER A 285 53.16 30.07 12.68
CA SER A 285 53.56 29.32 13.88
C SER A 285 54.89 29.85 14.42
N PHE A 286 54.89 30.21 15.71
CA PHE A 286 56.06 30.81 16.36
C PHE A 286 56.19 30.39 17.83
N ASP A 287 57.40 30.51 18.37
CA ASP A 287 57.68 30.24 19.79
C ASP A 287 57.90 31.58 20.52
N PRO A 288 57.01 31.99 21.44
CA PRO A 288 57.12 33.25 22.17
C PRO A 288 58.38 33.31 23.04
N LEU A 289 59.00 32.17 23.36
CA LEU A 289 60.23 32.10 24.14
C LEU A 289 61.51 32.11 23.27
N ARG A 290 61.39 32.09 21.93
CA ARG A 290 62.54 32.05 21.02
C ARG A 290 62.46 33.12 19.93
N GLY A 291 63.43 34.04 19.95
CA GLY A 291 63.63 35.04 18.90
C GLY A 291 62.91 36.37 19.18
N LYS A 292 63.04 37.33 18.25
CA LYS A 292 62.30 38.59 18.29
C LYS A 292 60.93 38.38 17.66
N LEU A 293 59.88 38.66 18.44
CA LEU A 293 58.50 38.62 17.97
C LEU A 293 58.18 39.87 17.13
N THR A 294 57.36 39.68 16.10
CA THR A 294 56.73 40.80 15.37
C THR A 294 55.64 41.44 16.22
N GLN A 295 55.23 42.67 15.91
CA GLN A 295 54.18 43.38 16.64
C GLN A 295 52.86 42.57 16.72
N ASN A 296 52.46 41.91 15.61
CA ASN A 296 51.27 41.06 15.59
C ASN A 296 51.43 39.83 16.50
N GLN A 297 52.61 39.21 16.50
CA GLN A 297 52.90 38.08 17.39
C GLN A 297 52.90 38.52 18.86
N THR A 298 53.42 39.70 19.18
CA THR A 298 53.36 40.27 20.54
C THR A 298 51.91 40.49 20.97
N ASN A 299 51.07 41.09 20.12
CA ASN A 299 49.64 41.29 20.44
C ASN A 299 48.93 39.95 20.69
N ILE A 300 49.21 38.91 19.89
CA ILE A 300 48.66 37.55 20.08
C ILE A 300 49.10 36.96 21.42
N VAL A 301 50.37 37.09 21.77
CA VAL A 301 50.92 36.60 23.02
C VAL A 301 50.29 37.31 24.22
N ASP A 302 50.21 38.64 24.18
CA ASP A 302 49.62 39.45 25.25
C ASP A 302 48.14 39.09 25.45
N LEU A 303 47.37 38.93 24.38
CA LEU A 303 45.97 38.52 24.45
C LEU A 303 45.80 37.09 24.95
N PHE A 304 46.62 36.17 24.48
CA PHE A 304 46.61 34.77 24.88
C PHE A 304 46.88 34.63 26.39
N TYR A 305 47.85 35.36 26.94
CA TYR A 305 48.15 35.33 28.37
C TYR A 305 47.22 36.19 29.23
N LYS A 306 46.56 37.21 28.66
CA LYS A 306 45.57 38.05 29.35
C LYS A 306 44.26 37.32 29.61
N TYR A 307 43.87 36.42 28.72
CA TYR A 307 42.67 35.59 28.83
C TYR A 307 43.04 34.10 28.86
N PRO A 308 43.78 33.64 29.90
CA PRO A 308 44.21 32.26 29.94
C PRO A 308 42.99 31.35 30.06
N SER A 309 42.75 30.54 29.03
CA SER A 309 41.93 29.34 29.15
C SER A 309 42.74 28.26 29.84
N PHE A 310 42.09 27.39 30.62
CA PHE A 310 42.72 26.19 31.16
C PHE A 310 43.06 25.14 30.07
N SER A 311 42.56 25.35 28.85
CA SER A 311 42.83 24.56 27.66
C SER A 311 43.91 25.18 26.76
N ALA A 312 44.62 24.35 25.99
CA ALA A 312 45.59 24.80 24.97
C ALA A 312 44.94 25.38 23.69
N PHE A 313 43.68 25.76 23.78
CA PHE A 313 42.78 26.15 22.70
C PHE A 313 42.16 27.50 23.06
N ASN A 314 42.51 28.56 22.32
CA ASN A 314 41.93 29.90 22.51
C ASN A 314 41.32 30.42 21.21
N ILE A 315 40.19 31.12 21.35
CA ILE A 315 39.58 31.85 20.24
C ILE A 315 39.49 33.33 20.64
N LEU A 316 40.15 34.16 19.85
CA LEU A 316 40.31 35.58 20.10
C LEU A 316 39.62 36.35 18.96
N PRO A 317 38.52 37.10 19.23
CA PRO A 317 37.91 38.01 18.27
C PRO A 317 38.92 38.98 17.65
N GLN A 318 38.80 39.27 16.36
CA GLN A 318 39.71 40.19 15.69
C GLN A 318 39.66 41.62 16.27
N SER A 319 38.51 42.05 16.78
CA SER A 319 38.36 43.35 17.45
C SER A 319 39.25 43.53 18.68
N TRP A 320 39.82 42.45 19.24
CA TRP A 320 40.81 42.55 20.31
C TRP A 320 42.22 42.87 19.80
N PHE A 321 42.47 42.74 18.50
CA PHE A 321 43.76 42.98 17.84
C PHE A 321 43.84 44.33 17.13
N ASN A 322 42.69 44.91 16.76
CA ASN A 322 42.65 46.22 16.13
C ASN A 322 43.08 47.28 17.17
N ALA A 323 43.95 48.21 16.77
CA ALA A 323 44.28 49.37 17.59
C ALA A 323 43.04 50.27 17.71
N ASP A 324 42.89 51.00 18.82
CA ASP A 324 41.80 51.97 19.01
C ASP A 324 41.69 52.90 17.78
N GLY A 325 40.63 52.74 16.98
CA GLY A 325 40.32 53.64 15.84
C GLY A 325 40.08 53.02 14.46
N GLU A 326 40.17 51.69 14.28
CA GLU A 326 39.77 51.05 13.00
C GLU A 326 38.29 50.64 13.08
N GLU A 327 37.41 51.35 12.34
CA GLU A 327 35.97 51.10 12.32
C GLU A 327 35.67 49.79 11.56
N ASP A 328 35.17 48.77 12.27
CA ASP A 328 34.71 47.52 11.66
C ASP A 328 33.48 47.81 10.77
N ASP A 329 33.63 47.60 9.45
CA ASP A 329 32.53 47.72 8.49
C ASP A 329 31.39 46.74 8.85
N ILE A 330 30.17 47.28 8.97
CA ILE A 330 28.94 46.57 9.35
C ILE A 330 28.65 45.37 8.43
N ASN A 331 29.14 45.40 7.19
CA ASN A 331 28.93 44.35 6.19
C ASN A 331 30.09 43.36 6.07
N SER A 332 31.19 43.58 6.81
CA SER A 332 32.33 42.69 6.77
C SER A 332 32.07 41.39 7.55
N PRO A 333 32.52 40.23 7.06
CA PRO A 333 32.39 38.97 7.78
C PRO A 333 33.13 39.05 9.12
N TYR A 334 32.52 38.59 10.20
CA TYR A 334 33.20 38.58 11.50
C TYR A 334 34.41 37.65 11.46
N GLN A 335 35.56 38.17 11.86
CA GLN A 335 36.82 37.44 11.86
C GLN A 335 37.28 37.18 13.29
N PHE A 336 37.90 36.03 13.51
CA PHE A 336 38.51 35.67 14.77
C PHE A 336 39.77 34.83 14.53
N ILE A 337 40.63 34.81 15.52
CA ILE A 337 41.89 34.08 15.51
C ILE A 337 41.75 32.88 16.44
N TYR A 338 42.02 31.70 15.92
CA TYR A 338 42.19 30.49 16.69
C TYR A 338 43.68 30.29 16.98
N VAL A 339 44.02 30.18 18.27
CA VAL A 339 45.38 29.98 18.75
C VAL A 339 45.47 28.63 19.47
N LYS A 340 46.39 27.80 19.01
CA LYS A 340 46.75 26.54 19.67
C LYS A 340 48.13 26.66 20.31
N GLN A 341 48.23 26.27 21.57
CA GLN A 341 49.51 26.05 22.24
C GLN A 341 49.88 24.56 22.23
N MET A 342 51.16 24.24 22.07
CA MET A 342 51.67 22.87 22.19
C MET A 342 52.43 22.65 23.47
N ARG A 343 52.74 21.38 23.77
CA ARG A 343 53.64 20.99 24.84
C ARG A 343 54.97 21.76 24.72
N GLY A 344 55.15 22.76 25.58
CA GLY A 344 56.18 23.79 25.45
C GLY A 344 55.56 25.19 25.26
N SER A 345 56.18 26.02 24.43
CA SER A 345 55.75 27.40 24.18
C SER A 345 55.27 27.68 22.76
N GLN A 346 55.48 26.77 21.80
CA GLN A 346 55.09 26.98 20.40
C GLN A 346 53.59 27.23 20.25
N LEU A 347 53.25 28.33 19.57
CA LEU A 347 51.89 28.74 19.21
C LEU A 347 51.65 28.54 17.71
N TYR A 348 50.43 28.14 17.36
CA TYR A 348 49.93 28.07 15.99
C TYR A 348 48.72 28.96 15.85
N VAL A 349 48.70 29.76 14.80
CA VAL A 349 47.73 30.83 14.59
C VAL A 349 46.96 30.55 13.31
N VAL A 350 45.64 30.51 13.43
CA VAL A 350 44.70 30.29 12.34
C VAL A 350 43.72 31.45 12.32
N LYS A 351 43.53 32.07 11.17
CA LYS A 351 42.56 33.14 10.98
C LYS A 351 41.29 32.55 10.39
N CYS A 352 40.15 32.83 11.00
CA CYS A 352 38.86 32.36 10.53
C CYS A 352 37.94 33.56 10.26
N ALA A 353 37.16 33.47 9.19
CA ALA A 353 36.11 34.42 8.80
C ALA A 353 34.75 33.72 8.80
N THR A 354 33.72 34.39 9.30
CA THR A 354 32.36 33.86 9.40
C THR A 354 31.40 34.58 8.46
N HIS A 355 30.53 33.80 7.82
CA HIS A 355 29.49 34.30 6.94
C HIS A 355 28.17 33.62 7.26
N GLU A 356 27.06 34.36 7.26
CA GLU A 356 25.73 33.76 7.40
C GLU A 356 25.33 33.06 6.09
N ILE A 357 24.91 31.80 6.20
CA ILE A 357 24.26 31.08 5.11
C ILE A 357 22.81 30.82 5.50
N LYS A 358 21.89 31.21 4.62
CA LYS A 358 20.46 30.88 4.70
C LYS A 358 20.13 29.72 3.78
N VAL A 359 19.43 28.71 4.30
CA VAL A 359 19.01 27.53 3.56
C VAL A 359 17.54 27.23 3.81
N GLU A 360 16.86 26.78 2.76
CA GLU A 360 15.56 26.13 2.89
C GLU A 360 15.77 24.63 2.75
N THR A 361 15.27 23.86 3.72
CA THR A 361 15.43 22.40 3.77
C THR A 361 14.07 21.72 3.83
N THR A 362 13.82 20.84 2.88
CA THR A 362 12.65 19.95 2.87
C THR A 362 12.91 18.76 3.78
N ILE A 363 12.07 18.61 4.81
CA ILE A 363 12.13 17.51 5.77
C ILE A 363 10.99 16.53 5.49
N HIS A 364 11.33 15.24 5.51
CA HIS A 364 10.38 14.14 5.42
C HIS A 364 10.39 13.35 6.73
N CYS A 365 9.21 13.11 7.31
CA CYS A 365 9.02 12.28 8.50
C CYS A 365 7.95 11.21 8.23
N GLY A 366 8.07 10.06 8.88
CA GLY A 366 7.09 8.96 8.83
C GLY A 366 7.41 7.86 7.81
N PRO A 367 6.60 6.79 7.75
CA PRO A 367 5.33 6.61 8.48
C PRO A 367 5.48 6.21 9.97
N GLY A 368 6.70 5.95 10.44
CA GLY A 368 7.01 5.61 11.83
C GLY A 368 7.13 6.82 12.77
N ASP A 369 7.72 6.62 13.95
CA ASP A 369 7.96 7.71 14.90
C ASP A 369 8.84 8.81 14.26
N PRO A 370 8.41 10.09 14.27
CA PRO A 370 9.22 11.22 13.80
C PRO A 370 10.65 11.24 14.33
N ALA A 371 10.88 10.88 15.60
CA ALA A 371 12.23 10.79 16.18
C ALA A 371 13.13 9.78 15.46
N THR A 372 12.52 8.78 14.82
CA THR A 372 13.22 7.71 14.09
C THR A 372 13.20 7.86 12.56
N THR A 373 12.39 8.78 12.04
CA THR A 373 12.08 8.85 10.60
C THR A 373 12.30 10.22 9.97
N CYS A 374 12.33 11.30 10.74
CA CYS A 374 12.59 12.63 10.20
C CYS A 374 14.01 12.72 9.61
N GLU A 375 14.12 13.10 8.34
CA GLU A 375 15.40 13.36 7.68
C GLU A 375 15.28 14.47 6.61
N PRO A 376 16.36 15.24 6.36
CA PRO A 376 16.42 16.19 5.27
C PRO A 376 16.46 15.45 3.92
N ARG A 377 15.67 15.89 2.95
CA ARG A 377 15.60 15.28 1.61
C ARG A 377 16.14 16.18 0.53
N GLN A 378 15.74 17.45 0.56
CA GLN A 378 16.12 18.45 -0.44
C GLN A 378 16.52 19.73 0.26
N GLN A 379 17.43 20.48 -0.36
CA GLN A 379 17.91 21.73 0.20
C GLN A 379 18.16 22.73 -0.93
N ARG A 380 18.06 24.03 -0.62
CA ARG A 380 18.55 25.12 -1.48
C ARG A 380 19.07 26.28 -0.65
N ARG A 381 19.98 27.06 -1.24
CA ARG A 381 20.42 28.33 -0.69
C ARG A 381 19.34 29.39 -0.91
N LEU A 382 19.16 30.31 0.04
CA LEU A 382 18.28 31.47 -0.11
C LEU A 382 19.11 32.74 -0.30
N SER A 383 18.57 33.71 -1.08
CA SER A 383 19.21 35.02 -1.27
C SER A 383 19.01 35.92 -0.04
N THR A 384 20.04 36.70 0.28
CA THR A 384 20.05 37.64 1.40
C THR A 384 19.19 38.88 1.16
N GLU A 385 18.91 39.24 -0.11
CA GLU A 385 18.21 40.49 -0.48
C GLU A 385 16.68 40.40 -0.49
N ASN A 386 16.09 39.21 -0.69
CA ASN A 386 14.69 39.11 -1.11
C ASN A 386 13.70 38.56 -0.06
N GLN A 387 14.08 38.41 1.22
CA GLN A 387 13.15 37.93 2.24
C GLN A 387 13.36 38.59 3.60
N THR A 388 12.25 38.96 4.24
CA THR A 388 12.09 39.18 5.67
C THR A 388 12.30 37.84 6.40
N GLY A 389 13.56 37.40 6.50
CA GLY A 389 13.92 36.05 6.97
C GLY A 389 15.06 36.05 7.98
N THR A 390 14.81 35.38 9.10
CA THR A 390 15.69 34.87 10.17
C THR A 390 17.18 35.24 10.04
N SER A 391 17.57 36.33 10.71
CA SER A 391 18.99 36.65 10.95
C SER A 391 19.52 35.74 12.06
N LEU A 392 20.79 35.32 12.00
CA LEU A 392 21.45 34.59 13.11
C LEU A 392 21.43 35.33 14.45
N PHE A 393 21.20 36.65 14.41
CA PHE A 393 21.05 37.50 15.57
C PHE A 393 19.59 37.95 15.75
N PRO A 394 19.14 38.11 17.01
CA PRO A 394 17.81 38.59 17.29
C PRO A 394 17.47 39.93 16.65
N PRO A 395 16.20 40.18 16.27
CA PRO A 395 15.78 41.47 15.72
C PRO A 395 16.05 42.65 16.66
N SER A 396 16.16 42.42 17.96
CA SER A 396 16.54 43.42 18.96
C SER A 396 18.03 43.80 18.91
N VAL A 397 18.87 42.97 18.29
CA VAL A 397 20.32 43.17 18.12
C VAL A 397 20.59 43.68 16.70
N THR A 398 20.14 44.90 16.42
CA THR A 398 20.28 45.55 15.10
C THR A 398 21.65 46.19 14.91
N ARG A 399 22.28 46.68 15.99
CA ARG A 399 23.58 47.35 15.91
C ARG A 399 24.72 46.33 15.84
N SER A 400 25.69 46.61 14.97
CA SER A 400 26.86 45.75 14.70
C SER A 400 27.74 45.55 15.94
N ASP A 401 27.90 46.59 16.77
CA ASP A 401 28.65 46.57 18.03
C ASP A 401 28.10 45.54 19.02
N LEU A 402 26.78 45.45 19.17
CA LEU A 402 26.14 44.45 20.02
C LEU A 402 26.29 43.04 19.44
N ARG A 403 26.18 42.84 18.12
CA ARG A 403 26.38 41.53 17.48
C ARG A 403 27.80 41.02 17.67
N LEU A 404 28.78 41.89 17.48
CA LEU A 404 30.19 41.60 17.71
C LEU A 404 30.43 41.20 19.17
N LYS A 405 29.82 41.93 20.11
CA LYS A 405 29.88 41.60 21.54
C LYS A 405 29.27 40.20 21.79
N GLU A 406 28.06 39.93 21.36
CA GLU A 406 27.40 38.61 21.51
C GLU A 406 28.28 37.46 20.98
N LEU A 407 28.80 37.62 19.75
CA LEU A 407 29.69 36.65 19.12
C LEU A 407 31.00 36.47 19.90
N SER A 408 31.62 37.55 20.38
CA SER A 408 32.87 37.49 21.14
C SER A 408 32.75 36.65 22.42
N TYR A 409 31.64 36.79 23.14
CA TYR A 409 31.38 36.01 24.35
C TYR A 409 31.06 34.56 24.04
N ALA A 410 30.30 34.30 22.98
CA ALA A 410 30.03 32.93 22.54
C ALA A 410 31.33 32.21 22.17
N LEU A 411 32.24 32.87 21.44
CA LEU A 411 33.56 32.30 21.10
C LEU A 411 34.42 32.02 22.34
N TYR A 412 34.46 32.95 23.29
CA TYR A 412 35.17 32.77 24.55
C TYR A 412 34.61 31.60 25.38
N ALA A 413 33.29 31.52 25.53
CA ALA A 413 32.64 30.46 26.30
C ALA A 413 32.71 29.10 25.58
N TRP A 414 32.64 29.09 24.24
CA TRP A 414 32.79 27.90 23.42
C TRP A 414 34.14 27.23 23.61
N ALA A 415 35.21 28.02 23.70
CA ALA A 415 36.57 27.51 23.93
C ALA A 415 36.72 26.65 25.21
N GLN A 416 35.79 26.82 26.16
CA GLN A 416 35.76 26.11 27.44
C GLN A 416 34.64 25.05 27.52
N ALA A 417 33.80 24.95 26.49
CA ALA A 417 32.53 24.22 26.55
C ALA A 417 32.65 22.69 26.60
N SER A 418 33.69 22.13 26.00
CA SER A 418 33.89 20.67 25.91
C SER A 418 34.50 20.03 27.16
N GLY A 419 34.79 20.81 28.20
CA GLY A 419 35.46 20.38 29.42
C GLY A 419 36.97 20.62 29.41
N ASP A 420 37.53 20.71 30.60
CA ASP A 420 38.92 21.04 30.88
C ASP A 420 39.76 19.77 31.14
N LYS A 421 41.01 19.78 30.67
CA LYS A 421 41.99 18.71 30.94
C LYS A 421 43.39 19.32 31.08
N ASP A 422 43.80 19.54 32.33
CA ASP A 422 45.15 19.72 32.87
C ASP A 422 46.29 20.05 31.88
N GLY A 423 46.22 21.12 31.08
CA GLY A 423 47.31 21.78 30.31
C GLY A 423 48.21 20.93 29.37
N VAL A 424 48.10 19.60 29.39
CA VAL A 424 48.95 18.60 28.74
C VAL A 424 48.16 17.90 27.62
N GLN A 425 46.83 18.00 27.67
CA GLN A 425 45.92 17.37 26.72
C GLN A 425 45.23 18.42 25.85
N PRO A 426 45.01 18.14 24.56
CA PRO A 426 44.15 18.98 23.73
C PRO A 426 42.69 18.92 24.25
N SER A 427 41.94 20.00 24.08
CA SER A 427 40.51 19.99 24.44
C SER A 427 39.75 19.04 23.51
N PRO A 428 38.61 18.45 23.92
CA PRO A 428 37.82 17.64 23.01
C PRO A 428 37.32 18.41 21.78
N SER A 429 37.10 19.73 21.90
CA SER A 429 36.82 20.59 20.74
C SER A 429 37.99 20.60 19.75
N GLU A 430 39.22 20.81 20.23
CA GLU A 430 40.43 20.74 19.41
C GLU A 430 40.58 19.38 18.75
N MET A 431 40.40 18.30 19.53
CA MET A 431 40.45 16.94 19.03
C MET A 431 39.42 16.70 17.93
N TYR A 432 38.20 17.20 18.05
CA TYR A 432 37.19 17.08 17.00
C TYR A 432 37.61 17.78 15.70
N LEU A 433 38.12 19.02 15.82
CA LEU A 433 38.59 19.79 14.66
C LEU A 433 39.71 19.05 13.91
N MET A 434 40.59 18.36 14.64
CA MET A 434 41.73 17.63 14.07
C MET A 434 41.42 16.17 13.68
N LYS A 435 40.63 15.45 14.46
CA LYS A 435 40.34 14.01 14.34
C LYS A 435 38.89 13.71 14.78
N ASP A 436 38.00 13.51 13.81
CA ASP A 436 36.54 13.38 14.01
C ASP A 436 36.09 12.16 14.85
N GLU A 437 36.88 11.08 14.86
CA GLU A 437 36.43 9.77 15.34
C GLU A 437 36.13 9.72 16.84
N ASN A 438 37.06 10.16 17.70
CA ASN A 438 36.90 10.10 19.17
C ASN A 438 37.51 11.34 19.86
N PRO A 439 36.75 12.45 20.00
CA PRO A 439 37.32 13.68 20.53
C PRO A 439 37.74 13.61 22.01
N TYR A 440 37.18 12.67 22.78
CA TYR A 440 37.47 12.50 24.20
C TYR A 440 38.57 11.47 24.51
N GLU A 441 39.10 10.78 23.50
CA GLU A 441 40.16 9.80 23.63
C GLU A 441 41.48 10.46 24.08
N PHE A 442 42.20 9.81 25.00
CA PHE A 442 43.48 10.34 25.48
C PHE A 442 44.49 10.37 24.35
N THR A 443 44.97 11.58 24.01
CA THR A 443 46.05 11.79 23.05
C THR A 443 46.97 12.89 23.59
N SER A 444 48.29 12.72 23.48
CA SER A 444 49.22 13.80 23.80
C SER A 444 49.10 14.92 22.76
N GLN A 445 49.30 16.17 23.16
CA GLN A 445 49.42 17.27 22.20
C GLN A 445 50.56 16.98 21.21
N LEU A 446 50.24 16.92 19.93
CA LEU A 446 51.19 16.70 18.84
C LEU A 446 51.29 17.95 17.95
N PRO A 447 52.49 18.18 17.37
CA PRO A 447 52.67 19.15 16.30
C PRO A 447 51.76 18.90 15.11
N TRP A 448 51.18 19.97 14.58
CA TRP A 448 50.49 19.91 13.31
C TRP A 448 51.53 19.64 12.22
N THR A 449 51.38 18.51 11.56
CA THR A 449 52.23 18.14 10.44
C THR A 449 51.92 19.04 9.24
N LYS A 450 52.82 19.08 8.25
CA LYS A 450 52.55 19.80 6.99
C LYS A 450 51.27 19.31 6.30
N GLU A 451 50.96 18.03 6.45
CA GLU A 451 49.74 17.40 5.92
C GLU A 451 48.48 17.85 6.67
N ASP A 452 48.59 18.08 7.98
CA ASP A 452 47.50 18.67 8.76
C ASP A 452 47.25 20.09 8.31
N LEU A 453 48.31 20.91 8.21
CA LEU A 453 48.27 22.31 7.76
C LEU A 453 47.62 22.44 6.36
N ALA A 454 47.91 21.52 5.44
CA ALA A 454 47.32 21.50 4.10
C ALA A 454 45.80 21.25 4.10
N LYS A 455 45.23 20.66 5.15
CA LYS A 455 43.79 20.38 5.28
C LYS A 455 43.00 21.53 5.90
N PHE A 456 43.66 22.60 6.37
CA PHE A 456 43.00 23.70 7.09
C PHE A 456 41.91 24.40 6.27
N PRO A 457 42.17 24.81 5.02
CA PRO A 457 41.19 25.58 4.25
C PRO A 457 39.84 24.86 4.07
N TYR A 458 39.85 23.53 3.96
CA TYR A 458 38.64 22.75 3.68
C TYR A 458 38.14 21.93 4.88
N VAL A 459 38.94 20.97 5.36
CA VAL A 459 38.48 20.00 6.38
C VAL A 459 38.35 20.68 7.75
N PHE A 460 39.30 21.54 8.10
CA PHE A 460 39.26 22.28 9.36
C PHE A 460 38.12 23.30 9.34
N SER A 461 37.99 24.13 8.29
CA SER A 461 36.85 25.06 8.10
C SER A 461 35.49 24.37 8.22
N ARG A 462 35.34 23.21 7.58
CA ARG A 462 34.11 22.39 7.64
C ARG A 462 33.81 21.93 9.07
N ARG A 463 34.79 21.38 9.79
CA ARG A 463 34.63 20.95 11.18
C ARG A 463 34.44 22.12 12.14
N MET A 464 35.11 23.25 11.89
CA MET A 464 34.97 24.49 12.65
C MET A 464 33.55 25.05 12.51
N THR A 465 33.02 25.04 11.30
CA THR A 465 31.61 25.34 11.00
C THR A 465 30.69 24.44 11.81
N THR A 466 30.83 23.12 11.69
CA THR A 466 29.98 22.17 12.43
C THR A 466 30.08 22.38 13.94
N ALA A 467 31.29 22.49 14.48
CA ALA A 467 31.53 22.59 15.91
C ALA A 467 31.01 23.90 16.50
N PHE A 468 31.26 25.03 15.85
CA PHE A 468 30.80 26.34 16.33
C PHE A 468 29.28 26.43 16.30
N ASN A 469 28.63 26.03 15.20
CA ASN A 469 27.17 26.03 15.14
C ASN A 469 26.55 25.04 16.13
N THR A 470 27.19 23.90 16.42
CA THR A 470 26.70 22.99 17.47
C THR A 470 26.64 23.69 18.83
N TYR A 471 27.66 24.48 19.17
CA TYR A 471 27.65 25.27 20.40
C TYR A 471 26.63 26.43 20.33
N TRP A 472 26.57 27.13 19.20
CA TRP A 472 25.63 28.24 18.98
C TRP A 472 24.17 27.77 19.08
N ASP A 473 23.81 26.70 18.38
CA ASP A 473 22.45 26.14 18.37
C ASP A 473 22.03 25.60 19.74
N ALA A 474 22.98 25.12 20.56
CA ALA A 474 22.71 24.72 21.93
C ALA A 474 22.18 25.90 22.78
N GLY A 475 22.56 27.13 22.42
CA GLY A 475 22.08 28.37 23.04
C GLY A 475 20.69 28.82 22.62
N LEU A 476 20.08 28.24 21.57
CA LEU A 476 18.71 28.58 21.16
C LEU A 476 17.66 28.16 22.18
N ASN A 477 17.88 27.03 22.85
CA ASN A 477 16.97 26.49 23.85
C ASN A 477 17.73 25.75 24.96
N PRO A 478 18.54 26.46 25.77
CA PRO A 478 19.52 25.84 26.65
C PRO A 478 18.91 24.99 27.77
N GLY A 479 17.63 25.21 28.12
CA GLY A 479 16.92 24.45 29.15
C GLY A 479 15.96 23.38 28.61
N GLY A 480 15.66 23.40 27.30
CA GLY A 480 14.58 22.59 26.72
C GLY A 480 14.92 21.90 25.39
N HIS A 481 16.16 22.02 24.90
CA HIS A 481 16.59 21.38 23.66
C HIS A 481 16.41 19.85 23.72
N THR A 482 16.85 19.24 24.82
CA THR A 482 16.80 17.79 25.05
C THR A 482 15.39 17.27 25.36
N ASN A 483 14.44 18.15 25.68
CA ASN A 483 13.03 17.79 25.89
C ASN A 483 12.30 17.75 24.53
N VAL A 484 12.43 16.61 23.85
CA VAL A 484 11.90 16.38 22.50
C VAL A 484 10.50 15.80 22.56
N SER A 485 9.54 16.52 21.97
CA SER A 485 8.19 16.06 21.72
C SER A 485 7.72 16.64 20.40
N TYR A 486 7.36 15.78 19.44
CA TYR A 486 6.92 16.17 18.11
C TYR A 486 5.43 16.49 18.03
N SER A 487 4.62 15.92 18.92
CA SER A 487 3.15 16.07 18.91
C SER A 487 2.66 17.31 19.66
N THR A 488 3.49 17.89 20.53
CA THR A 488 3.13 19.09 21.29
C THR A 488 2.90 20.26 20.34
N ILE A 489 1.82 20.99 20.57
CA ILE A 489 1.57 22.29 19.94
C ILE A 489 2.04 23.35 20.94
N PRO A 490 2.95 24.27 20.57
CA PRO A 490 3.39 25.32 21.47
C PRO A 490 2.22 26.22 21.86
N LEU A 491 2.03 26.49 23.16
CA LEU A 491 0.92 27.30 23.68
C LEU A 491 1.00 28.77 23.25
N HIS A 492 2.19 29.26 22.87
CA HIS A 492 2.43 30.66 22.56
C HIS A 492 3.25 30.81 21.27
N ASN A 493 2.59 31.16 20.15
CA ASN A 493 3.24 31.79 19.00
C ASN A 493 3.45 33.27 19.35
N MET A 494 4.58 33.60 19.97
CA MET A 494 4.75 34.95 20.49
C MET A 494 5.28 35.93 19.46
N ASN A 495 4.44 36.87 19.05
CA ASN A 495 4.87 38.23 18.68
C ASN A 495 5.40 38.98 19.93
N GLY A 496 6.37 38.40 20.64
CA GLY A 496 6.84 38.85 21.94
C GLY A 496 8.07 39.75 21.85
N LEU A 497 8.04 40.77 20.99
CA LEU A 497 9.01 41.87 21.09
C LEU A 497 8.52 42.97 22.04
N GLU A 498 7.27 42.92 22.52
CA GLU A 498 6.66 44.06 23.22
C GLU A 498 6.58 43.98 24.76
N THR A 499 6.73 42.81 25.40
CA THR A 499 6.34 42.71 26.83
C THR A 499 7.45 42.57 27.86
N GLY A 500 8.72 42.47 27.46
CA GLY A 500 9.84 42.34 28.41
C GLY A 500 9.72 41.15 29.39
N GLN A 501 8.79 40.23 29.13
CA GLN A 501 8.55 39.04 29.95
C GLN A 501 9.34 37.85 29.44
N THR A 502 9.86 37.10 30.41
CA THR A 502 10.76 35.97 30.20
C THR A 502 9.92 34.72 29.97
N TYR A 503 9.76 34.30 28.71
CA TYR A 503 9.10 33.03 28.42
C TYR A 503 10.11 31.89 28.46
N LYS A 504 9.68 30.80 29.11
CA LYS A 504 10.44 29.56 29.32
C LYS A 504 10.50 28.69 28.05
N ASP A 505 9.72 29.05 27.03
CA ASP A 505 9.59 28.33 25.76
C ASP A 505 10.36 29.05 24.64
N SER A 506 11.08 28.27 23.83
CA SER A 506 11.83 28.75 22.67
C SER A 506 10.87 29.27 21.60
N PHE A 507 11.16 30.45 21.04
CA PHE A 507 10.39 30.96 19.90
C PHE A 507 10.50 29.98 18.74
N MET A 508 9.33 29.61 18.18
CA MET A 508 9.24 28.75 17.01
C MET A 508 8.58 29.49 15.87
N ASN A 509 9.17 29.37 14.69
CA ASN A 509 8.56 29.81 13.46
C ASN A 509 7.59 28.73 12.94
N THR A 510 6.68 29.12 12.04
CA THR A 510 5.64 28.23 11.51
C THR A 510 5.77 28.06 10.02
N THR A 511 5.49 26.85 9.55
CA THR A 511 5.39 26.53 8.13
C THR A 511 4.20 25.61 7.89
N MET A 512 3.65 25.65 6.68
CA MET A 512 2.59 24.74 6.28
C MET A 512 3.22 23.50 5.63
N GLY A 513 2.94 22.34 6.21
CA GLY A 513 3.35 21.03 5.70
C GLY A 513 2.19 20.25 5.10
N THR A 514 2.51 19.25 4.29
CA THR A 514 1.58 18.22 3.85
C THR A 514 1.65 17.01 4.77
N ARG A 515 0.51 16.61 5.32
CA ARG A 515 0.29 15.40 6.11
C ARG A 515 -0.43 14.36 5.24
N ILE A 516 0.20 13.20 5.07
CA ILE A 516 -0.31 12.09 4.28
C ILE A 516 -0.64 10.95 5.24
N THR A 517 -1.92 10.65 5.43
CA THR A 517 -2.39 9.57 6.30
C THR A 517 -2.89 8.41 5.44
N THR A 518 -2.30 7.23 5.61
CA THR A 518 -2.69 6.03 4.87
C THR A 518 -3.81 5.31 5.61
N ILE A 519 -4.99 5.21 5.01
CA ILE A 519 -6.16 4.50 5.53
C ILE A 519 -6.45 3.24 4.70
N ASP A 520 -7.02 2.22 5.34
CA ASP A 520 -7.48 1.01 4.66
C ASP A 520 -8.92 1.21 4.16
N VAL A 521 -9.15 0.97 2.88
CA VAL A 521 -10.42 1.14 2.17
C VAL A 521 -10.74 -0.09 1.33
N TYR A 522 -12.02 -0.29 1.02
CA TYR A 522 -12.41 -1.28 0.02
C TYR A 522 -12.18 -0.76 -1.40
N SER A 523 -11.68 -1.63 -2.28
CA SER A 523 -11.51 -1.36 -3.70
C SER A 523 -12.29 -2.37 -4.53
N ALA A 524 -13.22 -1.88 -5.35
CA ALA A 524 -14.00 -2.71 -6.25
C ALA A 524 -13.26 -2.95 -7.57
N GLN A 525 -13.01 -4.22 -7.93
CA GLN A 525 -12.31 -4.52 -9.19
C GLN A 525 -13.24 -4.43 -10.40
N ARG A 526 -13.18 -3.30 -11.11
CA ARG A 526 -14.08 -2.96 -12.24
C ARG A 526 -14.23 -4.06 -13.30
N ILE A 527 -13.13 -4.76 -13.63
CA ILE A 527 -13.15 -5.84 -14.64
C ILE A 527 -14.02 -7.00 -14.18
N TRP A 528 -13.85 -7.48 -12.94
CA TRP A 528 -14.61 -8.60 -12.41
C TRP A 528 -16.06 -8.23 -12.14
N VAL A 529 -16.31 -7.00 -11.68
CA VAL A 529 -17.68 -6.45 -11.58
C VAL A 529 -18.37 -6.50 -12.94
N GLY A 530 -17.70 -6.02 -13.99
CA GLY A 530 -18.24 -6.04 -15.36
C GLY A 530 -18.51 -7.46 -15.87
N LEU A 531 -17.57 -8.39 -15.66
CA LEU A 531 -17.72 -9.79 -16.04
C LEU A 531 -18.90 -10.45 -15.30
N LEU A 532 -19.03 -10.24 -13.99
CA LEU A 532 -20.13 -10.80 -13.22
C LEU A 532 -21.48 -10.27 -13.69
N LEU A 533 -21.59 -8.94 -13.90
CA LEU A 533 -22.80 -8.32 -14.41
C LEU A 533 -23.17 -8.86 -15.79
N PHE A 534 -22.20 -9.03 -16.68
CA PHE A 534 -22.43 -9.61 -18.00
C PHE A 534 -22.94 -11.06 -17.90
N THR A 535 -22.25 -11.94 -17.17
CA THR A 535 -22.64 -13.36 -17.07
C THR A 535 -23.99 -13.52 -16.36
N THR A 536 -24.26 -12.72 -15.31
CA THR A 536 -25.53 -12.76 -14.56
C THR A 536 -26.69 -12.22 -15.37
N MET A 537 -26.50 -11.18 -16.19
CA MET A 537 -27.54 -10.68 -17.09
C MET A 537 -27.93 -11.71 -18.14
N VAL A 538 -26.95 -12.38 -18.75
CA VAL A 538 -27.23 -13.48 -19.69
C VAL A 538 -28.01 -14.59 -18.98
N LEU A 539 -27.59 -14.98 -17.77
CA LEU A 539 -28.29 -15.98 -16.98
C LEU A 539 -29.72 -15.57 -16.63
N GLN A 540 -29.95 -14.29 -16.28
CA GLN A 540 -31.27 -13.74 -15.97
C GLN A 540 -32.19 -13.77 -17.21
N ILE A 541 -31.66 -13.43 -18.39
CA ILE A 541 -32.39 -13.51 -19.65
C ILE A 541 -32.79 -14.97 -19.94
N LEU A 542 -31.85 -15.92 -19.84
CA LEU A 542 -32.14 -17.34 -20.04
C LEU A 542 -33.17 -17.87 -19.03
N ALA A 543 -33.11 -17.41 -17.78
CA ALA A 543 -34.08 -17.77 -16.74
C ALA A 543 -35.50 -17.28 -17.08
N ILE A 544 -35.64 -16.01 -17.48
CA ILE A 544 -36.92 -15.41 -17.85
C ILE A 544 -37.46 -16.07 -19.13
N CYS A 545 -36.63 -16.25 -20.15
CA CYS A 545 -37.04 -16.94 -21.37
C CYS A 545 -37.49 -18.37 -21.07
N GLY A 546 -36.74 -19.12 -20.25
CA GLY A 546 -37.10 -20.47 -19.84
C GLY A 546 -38.45 -20.51 -19.12
N LEU A 547 -38.70 -19.57 -18.20
CA LEU A 547 -39.98 -19.46 -17.51
C LEU A 547 -41.13 -19.14 -18.48
N ILE A 548 -40.95 -18.17 -19.37
CA ILE A 548 -41.98 -17.80 -20.36
C ILE A 548 -42.28 -18.97 -21.29
N ILE A 549 -41.26 -19.65 -21.80
CA ILE A 549 -41.44 -20.80 -22.69
C ILE A 549 -42.19 -21.92 -21.98
N GLU A 550 -41.87 -22.18 -20.71
CA GLU A 550 -42.60 -23.18 -19.93
C GLU A 550 -44.10 -22.84 -19.82
N ILE A 551 -44.49 -21.55 -19.81
CA ILE A 551 -45.89 -21.12 -19.68
C ILE A 551 -46.62 -21.39 -21.00
N LEU A 552 -45.89 -21.27 -22.11
CA LEU A 552 -46.43 -21.38 -23.46
C LEU A 552 -46.56 -22.83 -23.93
N ILE A 553 -45.79 -23.76 -23.37
CA ILE A 553 -45.83 -25.19 -23.68
C ILE A 553 -47.16 -25.78 -23.21
N GLN A 554 -47.83 -26.52 -24.09
CA GLN A 554 -49.13 -27.15 -23.80
C GLN A 554 -49.05 -28.67 -23.72
N GLY A 555 -48.09 -29.28 -24.43
CA GLY A 555 -47.95 -30.72 -24.54
C GLY A 555 -47.26 -31.37 -23.35
N PRO A 556 -47.44 -32.70 -23.20
CA PRO A 556 -46.90 -33.43 -22.05
C PRO A 556 -45.36 -33.46 -22.05
N ASP A 557 -44.75 -33.52 -20.88
CA ASP A 557 -43.29 -33.62 -20.70
C ASP A 557 -42.79 -35.04 -21.05
N VAL A 558 -42.61 -35.28 -22.35
CA VAL A 558 -42.14 -36.56 -22.92
C VAL A 558 -40.62 -36.67 -23.01
N LEU A 559 -39.89 -35.56 -23.07
CA LEU A 559 -38.48 -35.59 -23.46
C LEU A 559 -37.56 -35.90 -22.27
N GLY A 560 -36.64 -36.86 -22.47
CA GLY A 560 -35.63 -37.25 -21.47
C GLY A 560 -36.08 -38.34 -20.47
N PHE A 561 -37.27 -38.92 -20.63
CA PHE A 561 -37.76 -40.01 -19.77
C PHE A 561 -37.72 -41.36 -20.46
N ALA A 562 -37.28 -42.40 -19.75
CA ALA A 562 -37.33 -43.77 -20.24
C ALA A 562 -38.76 -44.27 -20.52
N SER A 563 -39.76 -43.70 -19.84
CA SER A 563 -41.19 -44.00 -20.08
C SER A 563 -41.68 -43.60 -21.47
N THR A 564 -40.92 -42.77 -22.19
CA THR A 564 -41.24 -42.40 -23.58
C THR A 564 -40.99 -43.52 -24.55
N LEU A 565 -40.07 -44.45 -24.23
CA LEU A 565 -39.83 -45.66 -25.02
C LEU A 565 -41.03 -46.65 -25.03
N THR A 566 -42.03 -46.42 -24.17
CA THR A 566 -43.28 -47.20 -24.12
C THR A 566 -44.44 -46.50 -24.82
N ARG A 567 -44.26 -45.29 -25.35
CA ARG A 567 -45.30 -44.61 -26.13
C ARG A 567 -45.32 -45.20 -27.53
N ASP A 568 -46.51 -45.63 -27.97
CA ASP A 568 -46.76 -46.19 -29.31
C ASP A 568 -45.81 -47.32 -29.72
N ASN A 569 -45.25 -48.04 -28.73
CA ASN A 569 -44.32 -49.14 -28.96
C ASN A 569 -45.09 -50.47 -29.07
N PRO A 570 -45.09 -51.14 -30.24
CA PRO A 570 -45.87 -52.36 -30.47
C PRO A 570 -45.40 -53.56 -29.62
N PHE A 571 -44.18 -53.52 -29.06
CA PHE A 571 -43.62 -54.59 -28.20
C PHE A 571 -43.86 -54.34 -26.71
N VAL A 572 -44.54 -53.25 -26.36
CA VAL A 572 -44.97 -52.91 -25.01
C VAL A 572 -46.48 -52.76 -25.02
N LEU A 573 -47.18 -53.88 -24.82
CA LEU A 573 -48.64 -53.92 -24.81
C LEU A 573 -49.18 -53.14 -23.60
N LEU A 574 -49.87 -52.04 -23.90
CA LEU A 574 -50.49 -51.16 -22.92
C LEU A 574 -51.98 -50.97 -23.29
N PRO A 575 -52.87 -50.76 -22.30
CA PRO A 575 -54.26 -50.40 -22.59
C PRO A 575 -54.30 -49.10 -23.40
N ALA A 576 -55.30 -48.96 -24.28
CA ALA A 576 -55.54 -47.74 -25.04
C ALA A 576 -55.56 -46.50 -24.12
N GLY A 577 -55.09 -45.36 -24.63
CA GLY A 577 -55.00 -44.11 -23.87
C GLY A 577 -53.63 -43.84 -23.24
N GLY A 578 -53.60 -42.96 -22.22
CA GLY A 578 -52.36 -42.57 -21.52
C GLY A 578 -51.36 -41.72 -22.33
N SER A 579 -51.76 -41.20 -23.50
CA SER A 579 -50.94 -40.31 -24.34
C SER A 579 -50.73 -38.92 -23.73
N HIS A 580 -51.71 -38.43 -22.96
CA HIS A 580 -51.70 -37.15 -22.26
C HIS A 580 -50.83 -37.13 -21.00
N LEU A 581 -50.40 -38.30 -20.50
CA LEU A 581 -49.62 -38.39 -19.27
C LEU A 581 -48.22 -37.83 -19.49
N ASP A 582 -47.68 -37.10 -18.51
CA ASP A 582 -46.28 -36.69 -18.50
C ASP A 582 -45.33 -37.87 -18.29
N GLY A 583 -44.06 -37.72 -18.66
CA GLY A 583 -43.03 -38.75 -18.49
C GLY A 583 -42.94 -39.33 -17.08
N PRO A 584 -42.85 -38.50 -15.99
CA PRO A 584 -42.84 -38.97 -14.61
C PRO A 584 -44.13 -39.68 -14.21
N GLU A 585 -45.28 -39.17 -14.66
CA GLU A 585 -46.58 -39.75 -14.33
C GLU A 585 -46.76 -41.11 -14.99
N ARG A 586 -46.42 -41.20 -16.29
CA ARG A 586 -46.39 -42.46 -17.02
C ARG A 586 -45.42 -43.45 -16.38
N ALA A 587 -44.25 -43.01 -15.93
CA ALA A 587 -43.30 -43.86 -15.20
C ALA A 587 -43.87 -44.36 -13.87
N ARG A 588 -44.59 -43.52 -13.11
CA ARG A 588 -45.29 -43.91 -11.87
C ARG A 588 -46.41 -44.93 -12.14
N CYS A 589 -47.19 -44.74 -13.22
CA CYS A 589 -48.23 -45.68 -13.63
C CYS A 589 -47.64 -47.03 -14.05
N LEU A 590 -46.47 -47.04 -14.68
CA LEU A 590 -45.78 -48.23 -15.17
C LEU A 590 -44.69 -48.76 -14.21
N LYS A 591 -44.67 -48.35 -12.93
CA LYS A 591 -43.59 -48.66 -11.97
C LYS A 591 -43.24 -50.14 -11.80
N ASN A 592 -44.19 -51.03 -12.08
CA ASN A 592 -44.03 -52.48 -11.94
C ASN A 592 -43.64 -53.18 -13.26
N MET A 593 -43.53 -52.43 -14.36
CA MET A 593 -43.21 -52.95 -15.68
C MET A 593 -41.69 -53.08 -15.83
N ARG A 594 -41.24 -54.26 -16.27
CA ARG A 594 -39.84 -54.52 -16.60
C ARG A 594 -39.64 -54.40 -18.09
N LEU A 595 -38.60 -53.70 -18.52
CA LEU A 595 -38.27 -53.47 -19.92
C LEU A 595 -36.92 -54.11 -20.28
N GLU A 596 -36.79 -54.56 -21.52
CA GLU A 596 -35.55 -55.15 -22.05
C GLU A 596 -35.35 -54.75 -23.53
N LEU A 597 -34.11 -54.44 -23.94
CA LEU A 597 -33.73 -54.24 -25.35
C LEU A 597 -33.31 -55.59 -25.96
N VAL A 598 -34.04 -56.07 -26.96
CA VAL A 598 -33.77 -57.36 -27.62
C VAL A 598 -33.89 -57.25 -29.14
N ASP A 599 -33.30 -58.22 -29.84
CA ASP A 599 -33.63 -58.43 -31.25
C ASP A 599 -34.98 -59.15 -31.33
N VAL A 600 -35.98 -58.45 -31.86
CA VAL A 600 -37.32 -58.99 -32.06
C VAL A 600 -37.42 -59.77 -33.39
N ARG A 601 -36.45 -59.70 -34.29
CA ARG A 601 -36.48 -60.51 -35.52
C ARG A 601 -35.17 -61.26 -35.72
N PRO A 602 -34.77 -62.13 -34.78
CA PRO A 602 -33.48 -62.79 -34.83
C PRO A 602 -33.35 -63.83 -35.97
N GLU A 603 -34.48 -64.25 -36.55
CA GLU A 603 -34.53 -65.24 -37.64
C GLU A 603 -34.63 -64.60 -39.03
N ASP A 604 -34.78 -63.27 -39.10
CA ASP A 604 -34.78 -62.54 -40.36
C ASP A 604 -33.31 -62.25 -40.75
N GLU A 605 -32.99 -62.13 -42.05
CA GLU A 605 -31.63 -61.82 -42.53
C GLU A 605 -31.08 -60.51 -41.93
N THR A 606 -31.97 -59.59 -41.57
CA THR A 606 -31.67 -58.37 -40.82
C THR A 606 -32.46 -58.36 -39.51
N GLY A 607 -31.74 -58.42 -38.39
CA GLY A 607 -32.34 -58.30 -37.05
C GLY A 607 -33.02 -56.95 -36.82
N TYR A 608 -33.95 -56.88 -35.87
CA TYR A 608 -34.67 -55.66 -35.51
C TYR A 608 -34.61 -55.42 -33.99
N LEU A 609 -33.87 -54.40 -33.57
CA LEU A 609 -33.74 -54.04 -32.15
C LEU A 609 -34.95 -53.25 -31.66
N ALA A 610 -35.59 -53.72 -30.59
CA ALA A 610 -36.69 -52.99 -29.95
C ALA A 610 -36.71 -53.19 -28.43
N VAL A 611 -37.25 -52.20 -27.72
CA VAL A 611 -37.53 -52.31 -26.29
C VAL A 611 -38.86 -53.03 -26.10
N ARG A 612 -38.89 -54.10 -25.30
CA ARG A 612 -40.08 -54.89 -25.00
C ARG A 612 -40.40 -54.93 -23.50
N ALA A 613 -41.64 -55.26 -23.17
CA ALA A 613 -42.02 -55.62 -21.80
C ALA A 613 -41.66 -57.09 -21.47
N VAL A 614 -41.12 -57.33 -20.28
CA VAL A 614 -40.79 -58.69 -19.80
C VAL A 614 -42.01 -59.30 -19.11
N SER A 615 -42.54 -60.40 -19.67
CA SER A 615 -43.59 -61.19 -19.02
C SER A 615 -43.01 -61.93 -17.81
N SER A 616 -43.59 -61.71 -16.63
CA SER A 616 -43.24 -62.42 -15.40
C SER A 616 -43.99 -63.75 -15.34
N ALA A 617 -43.61 -64.72 -16.16
CA ALA A 617 -44.14 -66.08 -16.06
C ALA A 617 -43.37 -66.90 -15.02
N LYS A 618 -43.96 -67.09 -13.84
CA LYS A 618 -43.68 -68.26 -12.98
C LYS A 618 -44.86 -69.21 -13.15
N GLY A 619 -44.63 -70.30 -13.89
CA GLY A 619 -45.41 -71.54 -13.93
C GLY A 619 -46.94 -71.42 -14.00
N GLN A 620 -47.50 -71.37 -15.22
CA GLN A 620 -48.77 -72.03 -15.50
C GLN A 620 -48.87 -72.34 -17.01
N ASP A 621 -49.43 -73.51 -17.30
CA ASP A 621 -49.31 -74.29 -18.52
C ASP A 621 -49.49 -73.51 -19.84
N THR A 622 -48.46 -73.59 -20.68
CA THR A 622 -48.55 -73.33 -22.12
C THR A 622 -49.26 -74.48 -22.82
N SER A 623 -50.59 -74.47 -22.76
CA SER A 623 -51.43 -75.07 -23.80
C SER A 623 -52.67 -74.19 -23.89
N VAL A 624 -53.11 -73.87 -25.10
CA VAL A 624 -54.23 -72.97 -25.40
C VAL A 624 -53.86 -71.48 -25.45
N ILE A 625 -52.94 -71.05 -26.32
CA ILE A 625 -53.10 -69.88 -27.22
C ILE A 625 -52.27 -70.16 -28.49
N GLU A 626 -52.72 -71.14 -29.29
CA GLU A 626 -52.28 -71.31 -30.68
C GLU A 626 -53.31 -70.61 -31.57
N GLY A 627 -53.02 -69.36 -31.91
CA GLY A 627 -53.91 -68.55 -32.75
C GLY A 627 -53.29 -67.21 -33.08
N SER A 628 -52.48 -67.17 -34.14
CA SER A 628 -52.02 -65.95 -34.83
C SER A 628 -50.92 -65.11 -34.15
N VAL A 629 -49.76 -65.70 -33.83
CA VAL A 629 -48.40 -65.22 -34.20
C VAL A 629 -47.50 -66.46 -34.06
N LYS A 630 -46.80 -66.88 -35.12
CA LYS A 630 -45.82 -67.97 -35.04
C LYS A 630 -44.86 -67.73 -33.87
N SER A 631 -44.72 -68.72 -32.98
CA SER A 631 -43.71 -68.78 -31.91
C SER A 631 -42.32 -68.42 -32.46
N ARG A 632 -41.89 -67.16 -32.31
CA ARG A 632 -40.53 -66.69 -32.61
C ARG A 632 -39.77 -66.58 -31.30
N LYS A 633 -38.63 -67.25 -31.23
CA LYS A 633 -37.75 -67.28 -30.06
C LYS A 633 -36.90 -66.02 -30.08
N TRP A 634 -37.26 -65.02 -29.29
CA TRP A 634 -36.49 -63.76 -29.20
C TRP A 634 -35.09 -64.02 -28.61
N VAL A 635 -34.07 -63.33 -29.10
CA VAL A 635 -32.67 -63.55 -28.69
C VAL A 635 -32.15 -62.34 -27.91
N HIS A 636 -31.58 -62.60 -26.73
CA HIS A 636 -30.89 -61.58 -25.94
C HIS A 636 -29.64 -61.09 -26.68
N LEU A 637 -29.32 -59.80 -26.54
CA LEU A 637 -28.10 -59.21 -27.12
C LEU A 637 -26.87 -59.91 -26.55
N ASN A 638 -26.29 -60.82 -27.33
CA ASN A 638 -25.09 -61.55 -26.96
C ASN A 638 -23.86 -60.79 -27.45
N ARG A 639 -22.96 -60.40 -26.53
CA ARG A 639 -21.74 -59.62 -26.86
C ARG A 639 -20.87 -60.24 -27.95
N ARG A 640 -20.97 -61.55 -28.20
CA ARG A 640 -20.12 -62.27 -29.16
C ARG A 640 -20.58 -62.23 -30.63
N ARG A 641 -21.85 -61.90 -30.94
CA ARG A 641 -22.35 -61.86 -32.33
C ARG A 641 -22.29 -60.49 -33.02
N LEU A 642 -21.87 -59.44 -32.31
CA LEU A 642 -21.83 -58.07 -32.87
C LEU A 642 -20.53 -57.77 -33.65
N TYR A 643 -19.61 -58.73 -33.77
CA TYR A 643 -18.29 -58.57 -34.40
C TYR A 643 -17.91 -59.72 -35.36
N GLU A 644 -18.89 -60.41 -35.95
CA GLU A 644 -18.64 -61.33 -37.08
C GLU A 644 -19.05 -60.70 -38.40
#